data_AF-A0A6G1J3X6-F1
#
_entry.id   AF-A0A6G1J3X6-F1
#
_cell.length_a   1.000
_cell.length_b   1.000
_cell.length_c   1.000
_cell.angle_alpha   90.00
_cell.angle_beta   90.00
_cell.angle_gamma   90.00
#
_symmetry.space_group_name_H-M   'P 1'
#
loop_
_entity.id
_entity.type
_entity.pdbx_description
1 polymer ?
#
loop_
_entity_poly.entity_id
_entity_poly.type
_entity_poly.pdbx_seq_one_letter_code
_entity_poly.pdbx_strand_id
1 'polypeptide(L)'
;MTTFVVSLFLPYTVDFKEPEVEPSKEVRPPNLSDLGRKGSTTSIKNDSAESLLIRERPTHITMPKTPAAMQEMEEYFTPLQPSAATYFLRPNDPRSLVRSDAHIPEWGASGLFFNQPRSRVDPAPPDTILEYAKAQERAQAKRERSRERAKSMYKSKSGGDPRWEQPYTVVPAVQGNGGLTNAISASKAGGNLDEVITVGLIGFPTDALDEQKKTEIYERLEEEHQALSVYVSDKDYDGHYSHYCKTILWPVFHYIIPDHPKSKAFLDHSWVFYENVNRAFAEKVVKNYKRGDVIWVHDYHLCLVPAMIRQKLPDAKIGFFLHTAFPSSEVFRCLAARKQLLEGMLGANLVAFQTPEYAHHFLQTCSRILAVEATEDGVQLENRFVNVYSSPIGVDPVSLSHARFEKEVVDSIKTMQERYKDKRVIVARDKLDNIRGVRQKLLAFELFLNKNPEWKDKVVLIQVATSTQEDSELASTVSDIVTRIDAVHSTLTHNPLVFLRQDISFSQYLALLSIADALAITSLREGMNLTCHEFIICQDGQSGKKHGPVILSEFTGSSAIFEGAELAVNPWNYAGIARAFKVCLEMGDEEKERRYEKMRNMVHHHTGEFWMRNLSEQLTKVFDEQFRRDTMSIPRLSTQALIKDYEASWKRLFILDYEGTLASYGSVKKTVITNIDRVIDVLADLVADKKNAVYVMSGRKIEELELLFDRVPGVGLIAENGCFLREGGSDSEWVQFPDKEKTAKWMEAITQILQYYLERVEGSWIEERKCSLVFHYESANEKDAASASRQAGECANHINDASEQQRVRAIPTKNSVIIEPSDYDKATAAQHILDKYPESDRPEFLLVAGNDRDDETIFKWAKHMKEDWIIRNVQSVTVGDRNSLAMSTLPNGTTGLLSVLSKLSKVKTDF
;
A
#
# COMPACT_ATOMS: atom_id res chain seq x y z
N MET A 1 -11.72 -20.89 8.49
CA MET A 1 -10.98 -20.40 7.30
C MET A 1 -9.74 -19.74 7.83
N THR A 2 -8.58 -20.05 7.28
CA THR A 2 -7.32 -19.52 7.81
C THR A 2 -7.00 -18.18 7.14
N THR A 3 -6.54 -17.21 7.91
CA THR A 3 -6.12 -15.89 7.41
C THR A 3 -4.59 -15.80 7.46
N PHE A 4 -3.96 -15.72 6.29
CA PHE A 4 -2.54 -15.44 6.15
C PHE A 4 -2.29 -13.95 6.27
N VAL A 5 -1.53 -13.52 7.28
CA VAL A 5 -1.04 -12.16 7.44
C VAL A 5 0.41 -12.13 6.98
N VAL A 6 0.65 -11.54 5.82
CA VAL A 6 1.94 -11.54 5.12
C VAL A 6 2.58 -10.16 5.30
N SER A 7 3.64 -10.10 6.11
CA SER A 7 4.40 -8.89 6.41
C SER A 7 5.89 -9.18 6.32
N LEU A 8 6.72 -8.16 6.08
CA LEU A 8 8.18 -8.37 5.89
C LEU A 8 8.83 -9.12 7.07
N PHE A 9 8.42 -8.82 8.30
CA PHE A 9 8.90 -9.51 9.49
C PHE A 9 7.76 -10.26 10.19
N LEU A 10 8.11 -11.38 10.81
CA LEU A 10 7.24 -12.07 11.77
C LEU A 10 7.13 -11.25 13.07
N PRO A 11 6.03 -11.41 13.83
CA PRO A 11 5.91 -10.84 15.17
C PRO A 11 6.82 -11.55 16.19
N TYR A 12 7.44 -12.67 15.82
CA TYR A 12 8.29 -13.51 16.67
C TYR A 12 9.69 -13.66 16.07
N THR A 13 10.69 -13.76 16.95
CA THR A 13 12.09 -14.05 16.62
C THR A 13 12.65 -15.08 17.60
N VAL A 14 13.93 -15.42 17.45
CA VAL A 14 14.59 -16.49 18.22
C VAL A 14 15.79 -15.95 18.98
N ASP A 15 15.87 -16.24 20.28
CA ASP A 15 17.02 -15.94 21.12
C ASP A 15 17.80 -17.23 21.45
N PHE A 16 19.07 -17.30 21.08
CA PHE A 16 19.92 -18.47 21.34
C PHE A 16 20.54 -18.39 22.74
N LYS A 17 20.54 -19.49 23.49
CA LYS A 17 21.23 -19.50 24.79
C LYS A 17 22.74 -19.35 24.57
N GLU A 18 23.38 -18.54 25.43
CA GLU A 18 24.84 -18.52 25.48
C GLU A 18 25.37 -19.91 25.86
N PRO A 19 26.49 -20.36 25.26
CA PRO A 19 27.09 -21.62 25.65
C PRO A 19 27.45 -21.56 27.13
N GLU A 20 27.04 -22.57 27.91
CA GLU A 20 27.49 -22.70 29.30
C GLU A 20 29.02 -22.73 29.32
N VAL A 21 29.62 -21.65 29.82
CA VAL A 21 31.04 -21.66 30.15
C VAL A 21 31.16 -22.57 31.37
N GLU A 22 31.55 -23.84 31.15
CA GLU A 22 32.12 -24.63 32.24
C GLU A 22 33.18 -23.75 32.91
N PRO A 23 33.20 -23.59 34.25
CA PRO A 23 34.16 -22.73 34.90
C PRO A 23 35.55 -23.24 34.54
N SER A 24 36.21 -22.50 33.64
CA SER A 24 37.57 -22.81 33.23
C SER A 24 38.42 -22.81 34.49
N LYS A 25 39.02 -23.95 34.83
CA LYS A 25 40.08 -24.04 35.84
C LYS A 25 40.99 -22.82 35.65
N GLU A 26 41.14 -22.02 36.69
CA GLU A 26 42.01 -20.84 36.71
C GLU A 26 43.36 -21.16 36.04
N VAL A 27 43.52 -20.74 34.80
CA VAL A 27 44.83 -20.71 34.15
C VAL A 27 45.48 -19.43 34.64
N ARG A 28 46.35 -19.55 35.65
CA ARG A 28 47.21 -18.45 36.08
C ARG A 28 48.00 -17.92 34.89
N PRO A 29 48.17 -16.59 34.75
CA PRO A 29 49.04 -16.04 33.71
C PRO A 29 50.48 -16.54 33.91
N PRO A 30 51.23 -16.80 32.83
CA PRO A 30 52.60 -17.29 32.93
C PRO A 30 53.52 -16.21 33.55
N ASN A 31 54.39 -16.63 34.46
CA ASN A 31 55.40 -15.77 35.07
C ASN A 31 56.42 -15.30 34.02
N LEU A 32 56.76 -14.02 34.10
CA LEU A 32 57.62 -13.28 33.17
C LEU A 32 59.12 -13.54 33.38
N SER A 33 59.51 -14.76 33.78
CA SER A 33 60.91 -15.14 34.06
C SER A 33 61.51 -16.21 33.14
N ASP A 34 60.75 -16.81 32.23
CA ASP A 34 61.23 -17.98 31.44
C ASP A 34 61.27 -17.75 29.92
N LEU A 35 61.55 -16.53 29.46
CA LEU A 35 61.88 -16.27 28.05
C LEU A 35 63.29 -15.69 27.90
N GLY A 36 64.28 -16.55 28.12
CA GLY A 36 65.61 -16.34 27.57
C GLY A 36 65.58 -16.54 26.05
N ARG A 37 65.81 -15.48 25.27
CA ARG A 37 66.43 -15.65 23.94
C ARG A 37 67.26 -14.45 23.51
N LYS A 38 68.35 -14.84 22.85
CA LYS A 38 69.55 -14.12 22.42
C LYS A 38 69.25 -12.98 21.44
N GLY A 39 70.09 -11.95 21.52
CA GLY A 39 69.97 -10.72 20.75
C GLY A 39 70.20 -10.87 19.24
N SER A 40 69.56 -9.98 18.49
CA SER A 40 70.04 -9.57 17.17
C SER A 40 70.61 -8.17 17.26
N THR A 41 71.84 -8.04 16.81
CA THR A 41 72.61 -6.82 16.62
C THR A 41 71.94 -5.89 15.60
N THR A 42 71.65 -4.66 16.02
CA THR A 42 71.85 -3.45 15.21
C THR A 42 71.85 -2.27 16.17
N SER A 43 73.05 -1.72 16.40
CA SER A 43 73.26 -0.54 17.22
C SER A 43 73.05 0.72 16.37
N ILE A 44 72.55 1.81 16.97
CA ILE A 44 73.23 3.12 17.04
C ILE A 44 72.40 4.09 17.91
N LYS A 45 73.03 4.47 19.05
CA LYS A 45 73.09 5.74 19.81
C LYS A 45 71.84 6.39 20.46
N ASN A 46 71.92 6.53 21.80
CA ASN A 46 71.89 7.75 22.64
C ASN A 46 70.92 8.89 22.26
N ASP A 47 70.16 9.55 23.15
CA ASP A 47 70.43 9.97 24.53
C ASP A 47 69.14 10.13 25.35
N SER A 48 69.32 9.99 26.66
CA SER A 48 68.39 10.32 27.74
C SER A 48 68.19 11.84 27.90
N ALA A 49 66.94 12.27 28.04
CA ALA A 49 66.57 13.49 28.76
C ALA A 49 65.42 13.19 29.73
N GLU A 50 65.69 13.39 31.02
CA GLU A 50 64.78 13.23 32.15
C GLU A 50 63.57 14.18 32.04
N SER A 51 62.41 13.73 32.53
CA SER A 51 61.31 14.65 32.88
C SER A 51 60.76 14.35 34.27
N LEU A 52 60.69 15.44 35.04
CA LEU A 52 60.61 15.60 36.50
C LEU A 52 59.17 15.60 37.06
N LEU A 53 58.31 14.65 36.67
CA LEU A 53 56.90 14.68 37.12
C LEU A 53 56.36 13.34 37.61
N ILE A 54 57.02 12.75 38.61
CA ILE A 54 56.38 11.80 39.52
C ILE A 54 56.38 12.42 40.92
N ARG A 55 55.26 13.06 41.26
CA ARG A 55 54.89 13.38 42.64
C ARG A 55 53.60 12.60 42.93
N GLU A 56 53.66 11.71 43.90
CA GLU A 56 52.52 10.94 44.41
C GLU A 56 51.40 11.86 44.90
N ARG A 57 50.15 11.55 44.51
CA ARG A 57 48.97 12.28 44.98
C ARG A 57 48.51 11.72 46.34
N PRO A 58 48.19 12.56 47.33
CA PRO A 58 47.69 12.10 48.62
C PRO A 58 46.24 11.60 48.51
N THR A 59 46.00 10.40 49.02
CA THR A 59 44.68 9.84 49.30
C THR A 59 44.10 10.52 50.53
N HIS A 60 43.15 11.44 50.37
CA HIS A 60 42.03 11.76 51.28
C HIS A 60 41.45 13.14 50.93
N ILE A 61 40.54 13.16 49.93
CA ILE A 61 39.50 14.19 49.82
C ILE A 61 38.18 13.43 49.70
N THR A 62 37.46 13.31 50.80
CA THR A 62 36.08 12.81 50.81
C THR A 62 35.18 13.94 50.34
N MET A 63 34.67 13.84 49.10
CA MET A 63 33.58 14.71 48.66
C MET A 63 32.34 14.46 49.54
N PRO A 64 31.52 15.48 49.84
CA PRO A 64 30.28 15.28 50.57
C PRO A 64 29.39 14.28 49.82
N LYS A 65 28.86 13.29 50.55
CA LYS A 65 27.94 12.30 49.99
C LYS A 65 26.68 13.01 49.51
N THR A 66 26.43 12.97 48.21
CA THR A 66 25.13 13.32 47.63
C THR A 66 24.05 12.48 48.33
N PRO A 67 22.88 13.05 48.68
CA PRO A 67 21.80 12.28 49.30
C PRO A 67 21.43 11.09 48.40
N ALA A 68 21.28 9.89 48.96
CA ALA A 68 20.99 8.66 48.21
C ALA A 68 19.76 8.77 47.28
N ALA A 69 18.79 9.63 47.63
CA ALA A 69 17.62 9.94 46.80
C ALA A 69 17.96 10.64 45.48
N MET A 70 19.07 11.40 45.40
CA MET A 70 19.55 11.97 44.13
C MET A 70 20.25 10.92 43.26
N GLN A 71 20.93 9.94 43.86
CA GLN A 71 21.58 8.85 43.12
C GLN A 71 20.56 7.90 42.47
N GLU A 72 19.49 7.51 43.18
CA GLU A 72 18.43 6.65 42.60
C GLU A 72 17.68 7.35 41.46
N MET A 73 17.42 8.66 41.59
CA MET A 73 16.85 9.45 40.48
C MET A 73 17.84 9.58 39.32
N GLU A 74 19.13 9.86 39.57
CA GLU A 74 20.14 9.93 38.51
C GLU A 74 20.29 8.59 37.76
N GLU A 75 20.30 7.45 38.46
CA GLU A 75 20.32 6.10 37.85
C GLU A 75 19.14 5.87 36.90
N TYR A 76 17.92 6.28 37.27
CA TYR A 76 16.73 6.16 36.41
C TYR A 76 16.83 6.92 35.08
N PHE A 77 17.54 8.05 35.08
CA PHE A 77 17.76 8.89 33.89
C PHE A 77 19.11 8.64 33.20
N THR A 78 19.89 7.68 33.72
CA THR A 78 21.13 7.25 33.08
C THR A 78 20.80 6.43 31.84
N PRO A 79 21.59 6.52 30.75
CA PRO A 79 21.44 5.66 29.57
C PRO A 79 21.42 4.18 29.98
N LEU A 80 20.26 3.54 29.87
CA LEU A 80 20.15 2.09 30.01
C LEU A 80 20.79 1.45 28.78
N GLN A 81 21.59 0.40 28.98
CA GLN A 81 22.00 -0.41 27.84
C GLN A 81 20.74 -1.01 27.20
N PRO A 82 20.58 -0.91 25.87
CA PRO A 82 19.42 -1.49 25.19
C PRO A 82 19.40 -2.99 25.46
N SER A 83 18.30 -3.46 26.03
CA SER A 83 18.02 -4.88 26.31
C SER A 83 16.56 -5.20 25.98
N ALA A 84 16.24 -6.48 25.80
CA ALA A 84 14.86 -6.91 25.59
C ALA A 84 13.92 -6.48 26.73
N ALA A 85 14.42 -6.46 27.98
CA ALA A 85 13.73 -5.98 29.18
C ALA A 85 13.32 -4.51 29.14
N THR A 86 14.14 -3.67 28.52
CA THR A 86 13.78 -2.26 28.30
C THR A 86 12.82 -2.09 27.13
N TYR A 87 12.88 -2.93 26.10
CA TYR A 87 12.10 -2.72 24.88
C TYR A 87 10.65 -3.19 24.99
N PHE A 88 10.44 -4.36 25.60
CA PHE A 88 9.14 -5.00 25.78
C PHE A 88 8.68 -4.93 27.22
N LEU A 89 7.37 -4.80 27.43
CA LEU A 89 6.78 -4.88 28.77
C LEU A 89 6.99 -6.29 29.38
N ARG A 90 6.94 -7.33 28.54
CA ARG A 90 7.19 -8.73 28.93
C ARG A 90 8.10 -9.40 27.89
N PRO A 91 9.44 -9.39 28.08
CA PRO A 91 10.40 -9.82 27.08
C PRO A 91 10.34 -11.31 26.72
N ASN A 92 9.90 -12.13 27.68
CA ASN A 92 9.80 -13.58 27.51
C ASN A 92 8.38 -14.01 27.08
N ASP A 93 7.43 -13.08 26.98
CA ASP A 93 6.08 -13.37 26.51
C ASP A 93 5.98 -12.96 25.03
N PRO A 94 5.85 -13.90 24.09
CA PRO A 94 5.69 -13.59 22.67
C PRO A 94 4.43 -12.78 22.38
N ARG A 95 3.45 -12.74 23.29
CA ARG A 95 2.22 -11.95 23.16
C ARG A 95 2.33 -10.56 23.81
N SER A 96 3.52 -10.14 24.21
CA SER A 96 3.73 -8.82 24.79
C SER A 96 3.35 -7.72 23.80
N LEU A 97 2.77 -6.64 24.32
CA LEU A 97 2.45 -5.46 23.53
C LEU A 97 3.74 -4.89 22.93
N VAL A 98 3.76 -4.70 21.61
CA VAL A 98 4.90 -4.13 20.89
C VAL A 98 4.64 -2.64 20.67
N ARG A 99 5.70 -1.83 20.58
CA ARG A 99 5.53 -0.40 20.27
C ARG A 99 5.04 -0.22 18.84
N SER A 100 4.06 0.66 18.66
CA SER A 100 3.52 0.97 17.34
C SER A 100 4.54 1.64 16.41
N ASP A 101 5.54 2.30 16.97
CA ASP A 101 6.61 3.02 16.27
C ASP A 101 7.99 2.34 16.39
N ALA A 102 8.00 1.03 16.65
CA ALA A 102 9.21 0.24 16.82
C ALA A 102 10.24 0.47 15.70
N HIS A 103 11.39 1.04 16.05
CA HIS A 103 12.53 1.16 15.14
C HIS A 103 13.01 -0.26 14.80
N ILE A 104 13.16 -0.57 13.51
CA ILE A 104 13.75 -1.83 13.02
C ILE A 104 15.27 -1.72 13.19
N PRO A 105 15.91 -2.45 14.14
CA PRO A 105 17.36 -2.47 14.23
C PRO A 105 17.96 -2.98 12.91
N GLU A 106 19.16 -2.52 12.54
CA GLU A 106 19.83 -2.98 11.32
C GLU A 106 19.90 -4.52 11.25
N TRP A 107 19.98 -5.06 10.03
CA TRP A 107 20.05 -6.50 9.82
C TRP A 107 21.32 -7.08 10.45
N GLY A 108 21.16 -7.82 11.54
CA GLY A 108 22.26 -8.33 12.35
C GLY A 108 22.70 -7.44 13.52
N ALA A 109 22.04 -6.30 13.74
CA ALA A 109 22.16 -5.50 14.97
C ALA A 109 21.21 -5.97 16.09
N SER A 110 20.39 -6.99 15.82
CA SER A 110 19.55 -7.68 16.81
C SER A 110 20.36 -8.25 17.99
N GLY A 111 21.68 -8.45 17.79
CA GLY A 111 22.67 -8.78 18.82
C GLY A 111 22.76 -7.81 20.01
N LEU A 112 22.12 -6.63 19.93
CA LEU A 112 21.96 -5.70 21.06
C LEU A 112 20.82 -6.11 22.01
N PHE A 113 19.80 -6.81 21.51
CA PHE A 113 18.60 -7.17 22.28
C PHE A 113 18.53 -8.67 22.62
N PHE A 114 18.98 -9.51 21.69
CA PHE A 114 18.95 -10.97 21.78
C PHE A 114 20.25 -11.55 21.22
N ASN A 115 20.66 -12.73 21.68
CA ASN A 115 21.85 -13.42 21.18
C ASN A 115 21.55 -14.07 19.82
N GLN A 116 21.89 -13.36 18.73
CA GLN A 116 21.54 -13.73 17.35
C GLN A 116 22.74 -13.58 16.39
N PRO A 117 22.73 -14.30 15.24
CA PRO A 117 23.77 -14.19 14.22
C PRO A 117 23.92 -12.78 13.64
N ARG A 118 25.15 -12.46 13.20
CA ARG A 118 25.46 -11.22 12.47
C ARG A 118 25.57 -11.47 10.97
N SER A 119 25.23 -10.45 10.18
CA SER A 119 25.29 -10.51 8.72
C SER A 119 26.73 -10.75 8.24
N ARG A 120 26.88 -11.61 7.23
CA ARG A 120 28.17 -11.89 6.57
C ARG A 120 28.36 -11.11 5.25
N VAL A 121 27.44 -10.20 4.94
CA VAL A 121 27.42 -9.44 3.68
C VAL A 121 28.57 -8.42 3.66
N ASP A 122 29.31 -8.38 2.55
CA ASP A 122 30.32 -7.33 2.31
C ASP A 122 29.62 -5.96 2.18
N PRO A 123 30.21 -4.86 2.67
CA PRO A 123 29.59 -3.54 2.62
C PRO A 123 29.24 -3.12 1.18
N ALA A 124 28.15 -2.38 1.07
CA ALA A 124 27.56 -1.95 -0.20
C ALA A 124 28.56 -1.26 -1.15
N PRO A 125 28.37 -1.37 -2.48
CA PRO A 125 29.17 -0.62 -3.43
C PRO A 125 28.99 0.90 -3.21
N PRO A 126 30.06 1.70 -3.37
CA PRO A 126 30.02 3.14 -3.12
C PRO A 126 29.12 3.90 -4.11
N ASP A 127 28.64 5.07 -3.69
CA ASP A 127 27.54 5.82 -4.32
C ASP A 127 27.88 6.43 -5.70
N THR A 128 29.16 6.52 -6.08
CA THR A 128 29.59 7.12 -7.35
C THR A 128 30.14 6.10 -8.35
N ILE A 129 29.89 6.30 -9.65
CA ILE A 129 30.40 5.40 -10.73
C ILE A 129 31.93 5.31 -10.73
N LEU A 130 32.61 6.41 -10.42
CA LEU A 130 34.07 6.48 -10.30
C LEU A 130 34.59 5.67 -9.12
N GLU A 131 33.89 5.68 -7.99
CA GLU A 131 34.24 4.85 -6.84
C GLU A 131 33.81 3.40 -7.02
N TYR A 132 32.74 3.14 -7.77
CA TYR A 132 32.32 1.78 -8.13
C TYR A 132 33.41 1.07 -8.95
N ALA A 133 33.99 1.75 -9.94
CA ALA A 133 35.12 1.24 -10.72
C ALA A 133 36.34 0.96 -9.83
N LYS A 134 36.67 1.88 -8.91
CA LYS A 134 37.76 1.70 -7.93
C LYS A 134 37.46 0.61 -6.90
N ALA A 135 36.20 0.43 -6.51
CA ALA A 135 35.75 -0.61 -5.58
C ALA A 135 35.79 -1.98 -6.25
N GLN A 136 35.44 -2.08 -7.53
CA GLN A 136 35.64 -3.29 -8.33
C GLN A 136 37.13 -3.63 -8.46
N GLU A 137 38.00 -2.65 -8.75
CA GLU A 137 39.45 -2.86 -8.75
C GLU A 137 39.97 -3.32 -7.37
N ARG A 138 39.50 -2.71 -6.27
CA ARG A 138 39.85 -3.12 -4.90
C ARG A 138 39.34 -4.52 -4.56
N ALA A 139 38.13 -4.85 -4.97
CA ALA A 139 37.53 -6.17 -4.75
C ALA A 139 38.27 -7.25 -5.57
N GLN A 140 38.70 -6.92 -6.79
CA GLN A 140 39.52 -7.77 -7.63
C GLN A 140 40.91 -7.98 -7.04
N ALA A 141 41.56 -6.92 -6.54
CA ALA A 141 42.84 -7.00 -5.83
C ALA A 141 42.72 -7.78 -4.50
N LYS A 142 41.61 -7.66 -3.79
CA LYS A 142 41.32 -8.44 -2.56
C LYS A 142 41.08 -9.92 -2.90
N ARG A 143 40.39 -10.21 -4.01
CA ARG A 143 40.23 -11.57 -4.56
C ARG A 143 41.56 -12.19 -4.97
N GLU A 144 42.45 -11.42 -5.59
CA GLU A 144 43.80 -11.87 -5.96
C GLU A 144 44.67 -12.16 -4.71
N ARG A 145 44.67 -11.25 -3.72
CA ARG A 145 45.33 -11.50 -2.42
C ARG A 145 44.75 -12.70 -1.65
N SER A 146 43.44 -12.91 -1.75
CA SER A 146 42.78 -14.06 -1.11
C SER A 146 43.08 -15.38 -1.84
N ARG A 147 43.26 -15.36 -3.17
CA ARG A 147 43.76 -16.49 -3.95
C ARG A 147 45.20 -16.86 -3.60
N GLU A 148 46.05 -15.89 -3.25
CA GLU A 148 47.39 -16.16 -2.72
C GLU A 148 47.36 -16.78 -1.32
N ARG A 149 46.47 -16.31 -0.42
CA ARG A 149 46.27 -16.92 0.92
C ARG A 149 45.58 -18.29 0.88
N ALA A 150 44.71 -18.54 -0.10
CA ALA A 150 43.99 -19.82 -0.24
C ALA A 150 44.90 -21.01 -0.58
N LYS A 151 46.16 -20.78 -0.99
CA LYS A 151 47.16 -21.85 -1.13
C LYS A 151 47.70 -22.35 0.22
N SER A 152 47.36 -21.72 1.35
CA SER A 152 47.89 -22.05 2.69
C SER A 152 46.89 -22.71 3.65
N MET A 153 45.62 -22.93 3.29
CA MET A 153 44.65 -23.61 4.16
C MET A 153 43.82 -24.63 3.38
N TYR A 154 44.36 -25.83 3.22
CA TYR A 154 43.59 -27.01 2.87
C TYR A 154 43.32 -27.83 4.15
N LYS A 155 42.14 -27.62 4.74
CA LYS A 155 41.31 -28.56 5.54
C LYS A 155 40.50 -27.81 6.61
N SER A 156 39.25 -27.48 6.30
CA SER A 156 38.13 -27.74 7.21
C SER A 156 36.86 -27.91 6.39
N LYS A 157 36.19 -29.04 6.61
CA LYS A 157 34.89 -29.38 6.01
C LYS A 157 33.79 -28.49 6.59
N SER A 158 32.72 -28.39 5.81
CA SER A 158 31.36 -27.92 6.13
C SER A 158 30.83 -28.39 7.50
N GLY A 159 31.04 -27.59 8.54
CA GLY A 159 30.24 -27.64 9.76
C GLY A 159 29.80 -26.21 10.08
N GLY A 160 28.53 -26.03 10.46
CA GLY A 160 28.02 -24.76 10.94
C GLY A 160 28.84 -24.20 12.11
N ASP A 161 28.63 -22.93 12.41
CA ASP A 161 29.26 -22.32 13.58
C ASP A 161 28.66 -22.96 14.85
N PRO A 162 29.43 -23.66 15.71
CA PRO A 162 28.92 -24.41 16.86
C PRO A 162 28.13 -23.56 17.87
N ARG A 163 28.26 -22.23 17.77
CA ARG A 163 27.51 -21.25 18.58
C ARG A 163 26.01 -21.26 18.31
N TRP A 164 25.58 -21.60 17.09
CA TRP A 164 24.15 -21.57 16.70
C TRP A 164 23.49 -22.95 16.73
N GLU A 165 24.21 -23.98 17.19
CA GLU A 165 23.66 -25.31 17.47
C GLU A 165 22.98 -25.39 18.86
N GLN A 166 23.14 -24.33 19.68
CA GLN A 166 22.62 -24.22 21.04
C GLN A 166 21.07 -24.21 21.08
N PRO A 167 20.46 -24.58 22.22
CA PRO A 167 19.02 -24.45 22.41
C PRO A 167 18.59 -22.97 22.37
N TYR A 168 17.36 -22.73 21.92
CA TYR A 168 16.83 -21.39 21.71
C TYR A 168 15.41 -21.22 22.26
N THR A 169 15.02 -19.97 22.49
CA THR A 169 13.67 -19.56 22.94
C THR A 169 13.03 -18.62 21.93
N VAL A 170 11.72 -18.75 21.73
CA VAL A 170 10.95 -17.83 20.88
C VAL A 170 10.55 -16.61 21.70
N VAL A 171 10.84 -15.43 21.16
CA VAL A 171 10.67 -14.12 21.82
C VAL A 171 9.97 -13.14 20.87
N PRO A 172 9.34 -12.06 21.34
CA PRO A 172 8.74 -11.07 20.45
C PRO A 172 9.81 -10.39 19.58
N ALA A 173 9.49 -10.15 18.31
CA ALA A 173 10.39 -9.51 17.37
C ALA A 173 10.52 -8.01 17.65
N VAL A 174 11.77 -7.50 17.70
CA VAL A 174 12.05 -6.06 17.74
C VAL A 174 11.79 -5.43 16.36
N GLN A 175 12.00 -6.20 15.29
CA GLN A 175 11.75 -5.79 13.92
C GLN A 175 10.28 -6.02 13.55
N GLY A 176 9.66 -5.06 12.85
CA GLY A 176 8.31 -5.21 12.32
C GLY A 176 7.44 -3.98 12.52
N ASN A 177 6.20 -4.08 12.05
CA ASN A 177 5.18 -3.06 12.29
C ASN A 177 4.41 -3.43 13.56
N GLY A 178 4.82 -2.86 14.70
CA GLY A 178 4.17 -3.15 15.99
C GLY A 178 2.70 -2.74 16.03
N GLY A 179 2.31 -1.68 15.30
CA GLY A 179 0.91 -1.26 15.18
C GLY A 179 0.05 -2.35 14.51
N LEU A 180 0.56 -2.95 13.43
CA LEU A 180 -0.06 -4.10 12.78
C LEU A 180 -0.15 -5.31 13.72
N THR A 181 0.95 -5.68 14.39
CA THR A 181 0.97 -6.82 15.32
C THR A 181 -0.06 -6.65 16.44
N ASN A 182 -0.15 -5.44 17.00
CA ASN A 182 -1.14 -5.11 18.04
C ASN A 182 -2.57 -5.17 17.49
N ALA A 183 -2.83 -4.61 16.31
CA ALA A 183 -4.17 -4.62 15.70
C ALA A 183 -4.65 -6.05 15.39
N ILE A 184 -3.77 -6.92 14.88
CA ILE A 184 -4.09 -8.34 14.63
C ILE A 184 -4.32 -9.08 15.95
N SER A 185 -3.51 -8.83 16.97
CA SER A 185 -3.67 -9.44 18.30
C SER A 185 -4.99 -9.02 18.95
N ALA A 186 -5.36 -7.74 18.87
CA ALA A 186 -6.64 -7.22 19.34
C ALA A 186 -7.82 -7.86 18.59
N SER A 187 -7.69 -8.02 17.26
CA SER A 187 -8.72 -8.66 16.43
C SER A 187 -8.91 -10.15 16.75
N LYS A 188 -7.83 -10.85 17.07
CA LYS A 188 -7.88 -12.25 17.54
C LYS A 188 -8.53 -12.35 18.91
N ALA A 189 -8.22 -11.42 19.82
CA ALA A 189 -8.85 -11.36 21.15
C ALA A 189 -10.34 -11.02 21.09
N GLY A 190 -10.75 -10.16 20.15
CA GLY A 190 -12.15 -9.79 19.89
C GLY A 190 -12.96 -10.85 19.15
N GLY A 191 -12.33 -11.94 18.68
CA GLY A 191 -13.01 -13.02 17.94
C GLY A 191 -13.36 -12.69 16.49
N ASN A 192 -12.79 -11.61 15.92
CA ASN A 192 -13.00 -11.25 14.50
C ASN A 192 -12.11 -12.06 13.56
N LEU A 193 -11.02 -12.63 14.08
CA LEU A 193 -10.12 -13.53 13.36
C LEU A 193 -9.96 -14.83 14.15
N ASP A 194 -10.43 -15.94 13.58
CA ASP A 194 -10.33 -17.27 14.21
C ASP A 194 -8.90 -17.82 14.15
N GLU A 195 -8.47 -18.21 12.95
CA GLU A 195 -7.18 -18.85 12.70
C GLU A 195 -6.32 -17.91 11.85
N VAL A 196 -5.22 -17.43 12.44
CA VAL A 196 -4.29 -16.50 11.80
C VAL A 196 -2.95 -17.17 11.66
N ILE A 197 -2.42 -17.20 10.44
CA ILE A 197 -1.05 -17.63 10.15
C ILE A 197 -0.24 -16.40 9.72
N THR A 198 0.82 -16.07 10.46
CA THR A 198 1.70 -14.96 10.06
C THR A 198 2.83 -15.47 9.17
N VAL A 199 3.14 -14.77 8.08
CA VAL A 199 4.21 -15.13 7.13
C VAL A 199 5.20 -13.97 7.06
N GLY A 200 6.48 -14.24 7.31
CA GLY A 200 7.50 -13.19 7.39
C GLY A 200 8.92 -13.71 7.56
N LEU A 201 9.88 -12.78 7.54
CA LEU A 201 11.27 -13.05 7.93
C LEU A 201 11.39 -13.12 9.46
N ILE A 202 12.34 -13.92 9.95
CA ILE A 202 12.56 -14.13 11.39
C ILE A 202 13.20 -12.95 12.12
N GLY A 203 13.68 -11.95 11.39
CA GLY A 203 14.22 -10.70 11.96
C GLY A 203 15.71 -10.73 12.32
N PHE A 204 16.47 -11.69 11.79
CA PHE A 204 17.94 -11.70 11.89
C PHE A 204 18.60 -12.47 10.72
N PRO A 205 19.90 -12.22 10.45
CA PRO A 205 20.67 -12.89 9.41
C PRO A 205 20.69 -14.41 9.54
N THR A 206 20.31 -15.13 8.47
CA THR A 206 20.12 -16.59 8.53
C THR A 206 21.20 -17.39 7.80
N ASP A 207 22.10 -16.74 7.06
CA ASP A 207 23.18 -17.43 6.32
C ASP A 207 24.22 -18.11 7.22
N ALA A 208 24.25 -17.73 8.51
CA ALA A 208 25.09 -18.37 9.51
C ALA A 208 24.50 -19.66 10.09
N LEU A 209 23.22 -19.95 9.86
CA LEU A 209 22.52 -21.14 10.35
C LEU A 209 22.62 -22.30 9.36
N ASP A 210 22.79 -23.51 9.89
CA ASP A 210 22.70 -24.74 9.11
C ASP A 210 21.25 -25.06 8.74
N GLU A 211 21.05 -25.73 7.61
CA GLU A 211 19.70 -26.07 7.08
C GLU A 211 18.87 -26.93 8.04
N GLN A 212 19.52 -27.80 8.82
CA GLN A 212 18.83 -28.57 9.86
C GLN A 212 18.26 -27.66 10.95
N LYS A 213 19.02 -26.66 11.39
CA LYS A 213 18.57 -25.71 12.42
C LYS A 213 17.48 -24.77 11.88
N LYS A 214 17.58 -24.35 10.61
CA LYS A 214 16.49 -23.60 9.95
C LYS A 214 15.20 -24.40 9.90
N THR A 215 15.27 -25.69 9.60
CA THR A 215 14.11 -26.59 9.58
C THR A 215 13.50 -26.75 10.98
N GLU A 216 14.34 -26.98 12.00
CA GLU A 216 13.90 -27.06 13.40
C GLU A 216 13.18 -25.78 13.86
N ILE A 217 13.72 -24.61 13.54
CA ILE A 217 13.10 -23.31 13.87
C ILE A 217 11.78 -23.13 13.11
N TYR A 218 11.74 -23.51 11.83
CA TYR A 218 10.55 -23.43 11.01
C TYR A 218 9.41 -24.29 11.56
N GLU A 219 9.68 -25.57 11.87
CA GLU A 219 8.68 -26.50 12.42
C GLU A 219 8.13 -25.99 13.75
N ARG A 220 9.01 -25.51 14.64
CA ARG A 220 8.58 -24.96 15.93
C ARG A 220 7.72 -23.70 15.80
N LEU A 221 8.08 -22.78 14.90
CA LEU A 221 7.28 -21.57 14.67
C LEU A 221 5.93 -21.89 14.03
N GLU A 222 5.87 -22.89 13.14
CA GLU A 222 4.62 -23.34 12.51
C GLU A 222 3.69 -24.00 13.54
N GLU A 223 4.21 -24.91 14.37
CA GLU A 223 3.41 -25.67 15.35
C GLU A 223 3.01 -24.87 16.59
N GLU A 224 3.94 -24.12 17.20
CA GLU A 224 3.71 -23.44 18.49
C GLU A 224 3.11 -22.04 18.31
N HIS A 225 3.38 -21.37 17.18
CA HIS A 225 3.09 -19.94 17.00
C HIS A 225 2.27 -19.61 15.75
N GLN A 226 1.88 -20.60 14.94
CA GLN A 226 1.17 -20.39 13.68
C GLN A 226 1.93 -19.40 12.77
N ALA A 227 3.26 -19.47 12.75
CA ALA A 227 4.13 -18.54 12.05
C ALA A 227 5.01 -19.25 11.02
N LEU A 228 4.90 -18.84 9.75
CA LEU A 228 5.69 -19.38 8.65
C LEU A 228 6.90 -18.48 8.36
N SER A 229 8.08 -18.97 8.71
CA SER A 229 9.34 -18.27 8.40
C SER A 229 9.71 -18.40 6.93
N VAL A 230 9.98 -17.25 6.29
CA VAL A 230 10.58 -17.15 4.96
C VAL A 230 12.08 -16.98 5.15
N TYR A 231 12.88 -17.85 4.52
CA TYR A 231 14.33 -17.74 4.51
C TYR A 231 14.79 -17.16 3.18
N VAL A 232 15.57 -16.09 3.25
CA VAL A 232 16.24 -15.43 2.12
C VAL A 232 17.72 -15.27 2.45
N SER A 233 18.57 -15.16 1.43
CA SER A 233 19.99 -14.90 1.69
C SER A 233 20.17 -13.51 2.31
N ASP A 234 21.20 -13.32 3.14
CA ASP A 234 21.47 -12.02 3.76
C ASP A 234 21.72 -10.95 2.69
N LYS A 235 22.28 -11.35 1.55
CA LYS A 235 22.50 -10.50 0.38
C LYS A 235 21.19 -10.05 -0.28
N ASP A 236 20.24 -10.98 -0.48
CA ASP A 236 18.93 -10.64 -1.05
C ASP A 236 18.17 -9.70 -0.12
N TYR A 237 18.24 -9.93 1.20
CA TYR A 237 17.64 -9.04 2.18
C TYR A 237 18.23 -7.63 2.11
N ASP A 238 19.56 -7.49 2.17
CA ASP A 238 20.21 -6.17 2.18
C ASP A 238 19.94 -5.39 0.88
N GLY A 239 19.98 -6.10 -0.25
CA GLY A 239 19.60 -5.57 -1.56
C GLY A 239 18.13 -5.14 -1.65
N HIS A 240 17.21 -5.90 -1.07
CA HIS A 240 15.78 -5.57 -1.02
C HIS A 240 15.49 -4.42 -0.05
N TYR A 241 15.90 -4.54 1.21
CA TYR A 241 15.45 -3.66 2.29
C TYR A 241 16.27 -2.37 2.35
N SER A 242 17.58 -2.48 2.57
CA SER A 242 18.47 -1.32 2.73
C SER A 242 18.58 -0.52 1.43
N HIS A 243 18.74 -1.22 0.30
CA HIS A 243 18.99 -0.56 -0.98
C HIS A 243 17.73 -0.20 -1.77
N TYR A 244 16.80 -1.13 -1.98
CA TYR A 244 15.60 -0.79 -2.76
C TYR A 244 14.53 -0.10 -1.92
N CYS A 245 14.13 -0.70 -0.80
CA CYS A 245 13.04 -0.21 0.03
C CYS A 245 13.39 1.13 0.72
N LYS A 246 14.51 1.22 1.44
CA LYS A 246 14.87 2.43 2.22
C LYS A 246 15.50 3.55 1.41
N THR A 247 16.24 3.24 0.36
CA THR A 247 16.89 4.28 -0.46
C THR A 247 16.00 4.77 -1.62
N ILE A 248 15.09 3.94 -2.15
CA ILE A 248 14.29 4.29 -3.35
C ILE A 248 12.81 4.44 -3.02
N LEU A 249 12.14 3.39 -2.53
CA LEU A 249 10.69 3.44 -2.31
C LEU A 249 10.31 4.40 -1.18
N TRP A 250 10.97 4.29 -0.04
CA TRP A 250 10.65 5.05 1.17
C TRP A 250 10.75 6.57 0.94
N PRO A 251 11.83 7.15 0.37
CA PRO A 251 11.87 8.58 0.09
C PRO A 251 10.79 9.02 -0.89
N VAL A 252 10.60 8.28 -1.99
CA VAL A 252 9.64 8.64 -3.05
C VAL A 252 8.20 8.62 -2.52
N PHE A 253 7.84 7.62 -1.72
CA PHE A 253 6.50 7.53 -1.10
C PHE A 253 6.23 8.70 -0.15
N HIS A 254 7.28 9.29 0.41
CA HIS A 254 7.23 10.47 1.29
C HIS A 254 7.61 11.78 0.58
N TYR A 255 7.55 11.84 -0.75
CA TYR A 255 7.76 13.05 -1.57
C TYR A 255 9.19 13.61 -1.51
N ILE A 256 10.14 12.76 -1.13
CA ILE A 256 11.57 13.06 -1.21
C ILE A 256 12.08 12.40 -2.49
N ILE A 257 12.28 13.20 -3.52
CA ILE A 257 12.93 12.76 -4.76
C ILE A 257 14.44 12.89 -4.53
N PRO A 258 15.22 11.81 -4.61
CA PRO A 258 16.67 11.90 -4.46
C PRO A 258 17.29 12.81 -5.53
N ASP A 259 18.02 13.85 -5.12
CA ASP A 259 18.70 14.82 -6.00
C ASP A 259 19.73 14.15 -6.93
N HIS A 260 20.20 12.96 -6.53
CA HIS A 260 20.98 12.06 -7.36
C HIS A 260 20.26 10.72 -7.44
N PRO A 261 19.60 10.38 -8.57
CA PRO A 261 19.23 9.00 -8.79
C PRO A 261 20.55 8.21 -8.76
N LYS A 262 20.76 7.38 -7.72
CA LYS A 262 21.82 6.38 -7.74
C LYS A 262 21.76 5.72 -9.11
N SER A 263 22.92 5.60 -9.77
CA SER A 263 23.00 5.31 -11.22
C SER A 263 21.99 4.24 -11.67
N LYS A 264 21.50 4.29 -12.92
CA LYS A 264 20.58 3.25 -13.45
C LYS A 264 21.08 1.82 -13.15
N ALA A 265 22.39 1.61 -13.14
CA ALA A 265 23.01 0.34 -12.76
C ALA A 265 22.76 -0.07 -11.28
N PHE A 266 22.72 0.89 -10.34
CA PHE A 266 22.34 0.64 -8.95
C PHE A 266 20.86 0.24 -8.85
N LEU A 267 19.97 0.96 -9.54
CA LEU A 267 18.55 0.63 -9.60
C LEU A 267 18.28 -0.76 -10.17
N ASP A 268 18.88 -1.07 -11.32
CA ASP A 268 18.72 -2.37 -11.99
C ASP A 268 19.29 -3.52 -11.13
N HIS A 269 20.39 -3.28 -10.41
CA HIS A 269 20.98 -4.26 -9.50
C HIS A 269 20.11 -4.49 -8.26
N SER A 270 19.58 -3.43 -7.62
CA SER A 270 18.76 -3.54 -6.42
C SER A 270 17.36 -4.11 -6.68
N TRP A 271 16.79 -3.86 -7.87
CA TRP A 271 15.46 -4.37 -8.25
C TRP A 271 15.39 -5.90 -8.26
N VAL A 272 16.44 -6.59 -8.72
CA VAL A 272 16.47 -8.06 -8.77
C VAL A 272 16.31 -8.66 -7.36
N PHE A 273 16.96 -8.07 -6.36
CA PHE A 273 16.80 -8.50 -4.97
C PHE A 273 15.39 -8.23 -4.45
N TYR A 274 14.81 -7.09 -4.83
CA TYR A 274 13.43 -6.78 -4.49
C TYR A 274 12.45 -7.86 -5.01
N GLU A 275 12.62 -8.26 -6.27
CA GLU A 275 11.83 -9.31 -6.90
C GLU A 275 12.07 -10.70 -6.27
N ASN A 276 13.32 -11.06 -5.98
CA ASN A 276 13.68 -12.34 -5.35
C ASN A 276 13.00 -12.52 -4.00
N VAL A 277 13.04 -11.50 -3.13
CA VAL A 277 12.39 -11.56 -1.81
C VAL A 277 10.87 -11.66 -1.97
N ASN A 278 10.25 -10.84 -2.82
CA ASN A 278 8.80 -10.93 -3.09
C ASN A 278 8.40 -12.32 -3.60
N ARG A 279 9.22 -12.93 -4.45
CA ARG A 279 9.01 -14.28 -4.97
C ARG A 279 9.07 -15.35 -3.88
N ALA A 280 10.07 -15.28 -3.00
CA ALA A 280 10.19 -16.22 -1.88
C ALA A 280 8.95 -16.16 -0.95
N PHE A 281 8.42 -14.95 -0.71
CA PHE A 281 7.17 -14.75 0.03
C PHE A 281 5.97 -15.36 -0.68
N ALA A 282 5.79 -15.08 -1.98
CA ALA A 282 4.68 -15.61 -2.75
C ALA A 282 4.71 -17.16 -2.82
N GLU A 283 5.88 -17.75 -3.04
CA GLU A 283 6.07 -19.21 -3.07
C GLU A 283 5.72 -19.86 -1.72
N LYS A 284 6.11 -19.23 -0.60
CA LYS A 284 5.76 -19.74 0.73
C LYS A 284 4.26 -19.74 0.97
N VAL A 285 3.57 -18.64 0.64
CA VAL A 285 2.12 -18.56 0.79
C VAL A 285 1.42 -19.60 -0.11
N VAL A 286 1.83 -19.72 -1.37
CA VAL A 286 1.25 -20.68 -2.33
C VAL A 286 1.43 -22.13 -1.87
N LYS A 287 2.57 -22.47 -1.26
CA LYS A 287 2.84 -23.84 -0.75
C LYS A 287 1.91 -24.23 0.40
N ASN A 288 1.56 -23.29 1.26
CA ASN A 288 0.79 -23.53 2.49
C ASN A 288 -0.70 -23.19 2.36
N TYR A 289 -1.12 -22.54 1.26
CA TYR A 289 -2.50 -22.14 1.01
C TYR A 289 -3.46 -23.33 0.84
N LYS A 290 -4.63 -23.26 1.47
CA LYS A 290 -5.76 -24.14 1.22
C LYS A 290 -6.91 -23.35 0.60
N ARG A 291 -7.73 -24.02 -0.21
CA ARG A 291 -8.86 -23.37 -0.88
C ARG A 291 -9.82 -22.77 0.15
N GLY A 292 -10.09 -21.48 0.02
CA GLY A 292 -10.98 -20.73 0.92
C GLY A 292 -10.25 -19.89 1.97
N ASP A 293 -8.94 -20.01 2.07
CA ASP A 293 -8.13 -19.16 2.94
C ASP A 293 -8.09 -17.71 2.43
N VAL A 294 -7.84 -16.78 3.36
CA VAL A 294 -7.73 -15.34 3.10
C VAL A 294 -6.28 -14.93 3.19
N ILE A 295 -5.79 -14.13 2.25
CA ILE A 295 -4.39 -13.66 2.21
C ILE A 295 -4.40 -12.14 2.32
N TRP A 296 -3.78 -11.60 3.36
CA TRP A 296 -3.54 -10.17 3.56
C TRP A 296 -2.06 -9.86 3.42
N VAL A 297 -1.70 -9.06 2.42
CA VAL A 297 -0.33 -8.60 2.18
C VAL A 297 -0.19 -7.16 2.66
N HIS A 298 0.86 -6.89 3.44
CA HIS A 298 1.07 -5.59 4.06
C HIS A 298 2.34 -4.88 3.60
N ASP A 299 2.15 -3.60 3.28
CA ASP A 299 3.16 -2.56 3.09
C ASP A 299 4.02 -2.62 1.82
N TYR A 300 4.75 -1.53 1.55
CA TYR A 300 5.50 -1.29 0.32
C TYR A 300 6.64 -2.29 0.04
N HIS A 301 7.04 -3.06 1.04
CA HIS A 301 8.07 -4.10 0.91
C HIS A 301 7.63 -5.26 -0.01
N LEU A 302 6.31 -5.49 -0.10
CA LEU A 302 5.72 -6.69 -0.69
C LEU A 302 4.73 -6.37 -1.82
N CYS A 303 4.92 -5.26 -2.53
CA CYS A 303 4.00 -4.82 -3.59
C CYS A 303 3.82 -5.83 -4.72
N LEU A 304 4.78 -6.73 -4.98
CA LEU A 304 4.69 -7.70 -6.09
C LEU A 304 3.99 -9.00 -5.69
N VAL A 305 3.91 -9.29 -4.39
CA VAL A 305 3.38 -10.54 -3.85
C VAL A 305 1.93 -10.82 -4.32
N PRO A 306 0.99 -9.85 -4.33
CA PRO A 306 -0.39 -10.15 -4.72
C PRO A 306 -0.51 -10.70 -6.14
N ALA A 307 0.19 -10.10 -7.11
CA ALA A 307 0.20 -10.58 -8.50
C ALA A 307 0.90 -11.94 -8.64
N MET A 308 2.03 -12.16 -7.95
CA MET A 308 2.74 -13.44 -7.98
C MET A 308 1.89 -14.58 -7.41
N ILE A 309 1.15 -14.33 -6.33
CA ILE A 309 0.20 -15.30 -5.76
C ILE A 309 -0.94 -15.54 -6.75
N ARG A 310 -1.54 -14.48 -7.30
CA ARG A 310 -2.66 -14.59 -8.24
C ARG A 310 -2.34 -15.45 -9.47
N GLN A 311 -1.12 -15.35 -9.99
CA GLN A 311 -0.65 -16.15 -11.13
C GLN A 311 -0.67 -17.66 -10.84
N LYS A 312 -0.44 -18.07 -9.58
CA LYS A 312 -0.46 -19.48 -9.15
C LYS A 312 -1.83 -19.90 -8.60
N LEU A 313 -2.55 -18.97 -7.99
CA LEU A 313 -3.84 -19.17 -7.33
C LEU A 313 -4.87 -18.16 -7.87
N PRO A 314 -5.48 -18.41 -9.05
CA PRO A 314 -6.41 -17.49 -9.69
C PRO A 314 -7.64 -17.15 -8.84
N ASP A 315 -8.11 -18.08 -8.00
CA ASP A 315 -9.33 -17.95 -7.20
C ASP A 315 -9.08 -17.54 -5.73
N ALA A 316 -7.85 -17.17 -5.36
CA ALA A 316 -7.52 -16.83 -3.97
C ALA A 316 -8.18 -15.52 -3.51
N LYS A 317 -8.57 -15.43 -2.23
CA LYS A 317 -9.00 -14.17 -1.59
C LYS A 317 -7.77 -13.38 -1.17
N ILE A 318 -7.43 -12.30 -1.86
CA ILE A 318 -6.20 -11.51 -1.63
C ILE A 318 -6.55 -10.06 -1.33
N GLY A 319 -6.18 -9.55 -0.17
CA GLY A 319 -6.16 -8.14 0.19
C GLY A 319 -4.73 -7.60 0.25
N PHE A 320 -4.53 -6.34 -0.16
CA PHE A 320 -3.28 -5.61 0.03
C PHE A 320 -3.56 -4.33 0.82
N PHE A 321 -2.77 -4.06 1.86
CA PHE A 321 -2.89 -2.82 2.64
C PHE A 321 -1.55 -2.07 2.69
N LEU A 322 -1.55 -0.81 2.26
CA LEU A 322 -0.37 0.05 2.32
C LEU A 322 -0.39 0.92 3.59
N HIS A 323 0.59 0.71 4.48
CA HIS A 323 0.67 1.43 5.75
C HIS A 323 1.31 2.82 5.61
N THR A 324 2.20 2.98 4.64
CA THR A 324 2.88 4.24 4.31
C THR A 324 1.99 5.17 3.47
N ALA A 325 2.44 6.41 3.26
CA ALA A 325 1.78 7.32 2.35
C ALA A 325 1.88 6.82 0.89
N PHE A 326 0.91 7.16 0.05
CA PHE A 326 0.99 6.92 -1.40
C PHE A 326 1.20 8.24 -2.15
N PRO A 327 2.23 8.34 -3.02
CA PRO A 327 2.55 9.57 -3.70
C PRO A 327 1.65 9.87 -4.88
N SER A 328 1.57 11.16 -5.24
CA SER A 328 0.87 11.58 -6.45
C SER A 328 1.49 10.94 -7.67
N SER A 329 0.72 10.84 -8.75
CA SER A 329 1.18 10.26 -10.01
C SER A 329 2.44 10.93 -10.56
N GLU A 330 2.68 12.21 -10.28
CA GLU A 330 3.87 12.92 -10.72
C GLU A 330 5.14 12.40 -10.05
N VAL A 331 5.09 12.23 -8.74
CA VAL A 331 6.19 11.72 -7.92
C VAL A 331 6.38 10.22 -8.17
N PHE A 332 5.29 9.45 -8.28
CA PHE A 332 5.36 8.01 -8.54
C PHE A 332 6.01 7.70 -9.90
N ARG A 333 5.85 8.58 -10.91
CA ARG A 333 6.50 8.43 -12.22
C ARG A 333 8.03 8.45 -12.15
N CYS A 334 8.64 9.01 -11.10
CA CYS A 334 10.09 8.98 -10.89
C CYS A 334 10.62 7.55 -10.68
N LEU A 335 9.77 6.60 -10.28
CA LEU A 335 10.17 5.19 -10.14
C LEU A 335 10.36 4.53 -11.50
N ALA A 336 11.50 3.88 -11.70
CA ALA A 336 11.79 3.13 -12.91
C ALA A 336 10.86 1.91 -13.07
N ALA A 337 10.62 1.17 -11.97
CA ALA A 337 9.78 -0.04 -11.93
C ALA A 337 8.29 0.26 -11.62
N ARG A 338 7.82 1.46 -11.95
CA ARG A 338 6.45 1.93 -11.63
C ARG A 338 5.34 1.02 -12.13
N LYS A 339 5.47 0.45 -13.34
CA LYS A 339 4.44 -0.44 -13.92
C LYS A 339 4.34 -1.73 -13.12
N GLN A 340 5.47 -2.37 -12.87
CA GLN A 340 5.56 -3.63 -12.13
C GLN A 340 5.02 -3.49 -10.70
N LEU A 341 5.28 -2.37 -10.04
CA LEU A 341 4.75 -2.10 -8.70
C LEU A 341 3.22 -1.97 -8.69
N LEU A 342 2.64 -1.26 -9.66
CA LEU A 342 1.19 -1.11 -9.79
C LEU A 342 0.50 -2.43 -10.15
N GLU A 343 1.01 -3.12 -11.18
CA GLU A 343 0.52 -4.44 -11.59
C GLU A 343 0.63 -5.46 -10.45
N GLY A 344 1.72 -5.38 -9.66
CA GLY A 344 1.93 -6.15 -8.45
C GLY A 344 0.78 -6.01 -7.45
N MET A 345 0.46 -4.76 -7.09
CA MET A 345 -0.62 -4.45 -6.13
C MET A 345 -2.01 -4.83 -6.69
N LEU A 346 -2.23 -4.61 -7.99
CA LEU A 346 -3.47 -4.94 -8.70
C LEU A 346 -3.74 -6.46 -8.85
N GLY A 347 -2.81 -7.31 -8.40
CA GLY A 347 -3.08 -8.76 -8.24
C GLY A 347 -4.07 -9.09 -7.11
N ALA A 348 -4.28 -8.16 -6.18
CA ALA A 348 -5.26 -8.27 -5.10
C ALA A 348 -6.71 -8.16 -5.59
N ASN A 349 -7.67 -8.64 -4.80
CA ASN A 349 -9.09 -8.33 -4.97
C ASN A 349 -9.41 -6.93 -4.43
N LEU A 350 -8.75 -6.57 -3.31
CA LEU A 350 -8.92 -5.30 -2.61
C LEU A 350 -7.54 -4.67 -2.32
N VAL A 351 -7.34 -3.43 -2.76
CA VAL A 351 -6.17 -2.60 -2.42
C VAL A 351 -6.63 -1.51 -1.47
N ALA A 352 -6.05 -1.44 -0.27
CA ALA A 352 -6.48 -0.54 0.79
C ALA A 352 -5.37 0.40 1.27
N PHE A 353 -5.76 1.62 1.63
CA PHE A 353 -4.88 2.70 2.08
C PHE A 353 -5.33 3.31 3.42
N GLN A 354 -4.44 4.10 4.04
CA GLN A 354 -4.74 4.80 5.29
C GLN A 354 -5.79 5.92 5.13
N THR A 355 -5.74 6.68 4.04
CA THR A 355 -6.59 7.86 3.81
C THR A 355 -7.24 7.81 2.41
N PRO A 356 -8.38 8.49 2.22
CA PRO A 356 -8.99 8.64 0.90
C PRO A 356 -8.08 9.34 -0.13
N GLU A 357 -7.25 10.29 0.32
CA GLU A 357 -6.27 10.97 -0.53
C GLU A 357 -5.31 9.97 -1.20
N TYR A 358 -4.77 9.03 -0.43
CA TYR A 358 -3.83 8.03 -0.94
C TYR A 358 -4.51 7.03 -1.89
N ALA A 359 -5.77 6.67 -1.61
CA ALA A 359 -6.58 5.86 -2.52
C ALA A 359 -6.82 6.58 -3.86
N HIS A 360 -7.15 7.87 -3.83
CA HIS A 360 -7.34 8.68 -5.03
C HIS A 360 -6.03 8.82 -5.84
N HIS A 361 -4.91 9.09 -5.17
CA HIS A 361 -3.60 9.12 -5.83
C HIS A 361 -3.27 7.79 -6.51
N PHE A 362 -3.61 6.65 -5.89
CA PHE A 362 -3.41 5.33 -6.50
C PHE A 362 -4.26 5.15 -7.75
N LEU A 363 -5.57 5.46 -7.70
CA LEU A 363 -6.48 5.39 -8.85
C LEU A 363 -5.98 6.23 -10.02
N GLN A 364 -5.61 7.49 -9.76
CA GLN A 364 -5.07 8.40 -10.77
C GLN A 364 -3.74 7.88 -11.34
N THR A 365 -2.89 7.29 -10.50
CA THR A 365 -1.61 6.73 -10.91
C THR A 365 -1.79 5.49 -11.80
N CYS A 366 -2.73 4.61 -11.47
CA CYS A 366 -3.12 3.48 -12.31
C CYS A 366 -3.62 3.96 -13.67
N SER A 367 -4.56 4.91 -13.70
CA SER A 367 -5.09 5.46 -14.95
C SER A 367 -3.99 6.08 -15.83
N ARG A 368 -3.11 6.92 -15.26
CA ARG A 368 -2.06 7.62 -16.03
C ARG A 368 -0.93 6.72 -16.52
N ILE A 369 -0.53 5.72 -15.73
CA ILE A 369 0.67 4.91 -16.03
C ILE A 369 0.31 3.62 -16.77
N LEU A 370 -0.80 2.98 -16.42
CA LEU A 370 -1.27 1.74 -17.03
C LEU A 370 -2.31 1.97 -18.14
N ALA A 371 -2.82 3.20 -18.31
CA ALA A 371 -3.88 3.54 -19.26
C ALA A 371 -5.14 2.68 -19.07
N VAL A 372 -5.48 2.39 -17.81
CA VAL A 372 -6.67 1.64 -17.41
C VAL A 372 -7.76 2.57 -16.93
N GLU A 373 -9.01 2.13 -17.03
CA GLU A 373 -10.12 2.90 -16.46
C GLU A 373 -10.12 2.79 -14.94
N ALA A 374 -10.00 3.94 -14.28
CA ALA A 374 -10.13 4.07 -12.84
C ALA A 374 -11.46 4.75 -12.54
N THR A 375 -12.26 4.07 -11.73
CA THR A 375 -13.54 4.56 -11.17
C THR A 375 -13.32 4.92 -9.70
N GLU A 376 -14.31 5.55 -9.06
CA GLU A 376 -14.25 5.84 -7.62
C GLU A 376 -14.07 4.58 -6.76
N ASP A 377 -14.70 3.47 -7.16
CA ASP A 377 -14.69 2.20 -6.42
C ASP A 377 -13.43 1.35 -6.65
N GLY A 378 -12.66 1.64 -7.70
CA GLY A 378 -11.56 0.77 -8.10
C GLY A 378 -11.08 0.89 -9.54
N VAL A 379 -10.18 -0.01 -9.90
CA VAL A 379 -9.53 -0.08 -11.22
C VAL A 379 -10.12 -1.23 -12.02
N GLN A 380 -10.60 -0.94 -13.23
CA GLN A 380 -11.06 -1.95 -14.16
C GLN A 380 -9.90 -2.43 -15.04
N LEU A 381 -9.56 -3.71 -14.89
CA LEU A 381 -8.63 -4.44 -15.75
C LEU A 381 -9.38 -5.25 -16.80
N GLU A 382 -8.68 -5.74 -17.83
CA GLU A 382 -9.27 -6.53 -18.91
C GLU A 382 -9.98 -7.79 -18.41
N ASN A 383 -9.44 -8.43 -17.38
CA ASN A 383 -9.92 -9.70 -16.85
C ASN A 383 -10.65 -9.58 -15.50
N ARG A 384 -10.57 -8.43 -14.80
CA ARG A 384 -11.16 -8.26 -13.47
C ARG A 384 -11.30 -6.82 -13.05
N PHE A 385 -12.16 -6.58 -12.07
CA PHE A 385 -12.24 -5.32 -11.36
C PHE A 385 -11.48 -5.43 -10.03
N VAL A 386 -10.63 -4.47 -9.70
CA VAL A 386 -9.87 -4.42 -8.45
C VAL A 386 -10.39 -3.26 -7.62
N ASN A 387 -11.00 -3.55 -6.48
CA ASN A 387 -11.56 -2.52 -5.62
C ASN A 387 -10.46 -1.79 -4.86
N VAL A 388 -10.65 -0.48 -4.69
CA VAL A 388 -9.77 0.38 -3.90
C VAL A 388 -10.55 0.91 -2.71
N TYR A 389 -9.96 0.86 -1.52
CA TYR A 389 -10.62 1.28 -0.28
C TYR A 389 -9.68 2.07 0.64
N SER A 390 -10.25 2.83 1.57
CA SER A 390 -9.47 3.51 2.61
C SER A 390 -10.01 3.15 3.99
N SER A 391 -9.12 2.71 4.89
CA SER A 391 -9.45 2.40 6.28
C SER A 391 -8.24 2.71 7.16
N PRO A 392 -8.28 3.77 7.98
CA PRO A 392 -7.13 4.13 8.81
C PRO A 392 -6.89 3.08 9.90
N ILE A 393 -5.63 2.70 10.09
CA ILE A 393 -5.25 1.79 11.19
C ILE A 393 -5.37 2.50 12.54
N GLY A 394 -5.95 1.78 13.51
CA GLY A 394 -6.09 2.21 14.89
C GLY A 394 -5.18 1.47 15.86
N VAL A 395 -5.13 1.95 17.10
CA VAL A 395 -4.41 1.33 18.23
C VAL A 395 -5.31 0.34 18.97
N ASP A 396 -4.76 -0.36 19.97
CA ASP A 396 -5.51 -1.19 20.92
C ASP A 396 -5.65 -0.45 22.27
N PRO A 397 -6.79 0.24 22.52
CA PRO A 397 -6.98 1.00 23.75
C PRO A 397 -7.03 0.12 25.01
N VAL A 398 -7.49 -1.12 24.91
CA VAL A 398 -7.67 -2.01 26.06
C VAL A 398 -6.32 -2.45 26.58
N SER A 399 -5.47 -2.97 25.70
CA SER A 399 -4.13 -3.42 26.08
C SER A 399 -3.24 -2.26 26.55
N LEU A 400 -3.34 -1.09 25.91
CA LEU A 400 -2.61 0.11 26.32
C LEU A 400 -3.05 0.61 27.70
N SER A 401 -4.35 0.59 27.98
CA SER A 401 -4.88 0.95 29.29
C SER A 401 -4.35 0.01 30.38
N HIS A 402 -4.38 -1.30 30.16
CA HIS A 402 -3.83 -2.27 31.10
C HIS A 402 -2.31 -2.08 31.31
N ALA A 403 -1.55 -1.87 30.24
CA ALA A 403 -0.11 -1.65 30.32
C ALA A 403 0.24 -0.41 31.16
N ARG A 404 -0.58 0.64 31.12
CA ARG A 404 -0.37 1.86 31.90
C ARG A 404 -0.51 1.67 33.41
N PHE A 405 -1.28 0.67 33.86
CA PHE A 405 -1.46 0.36 35.29
C PHE A 405 -0.41 -0.62 35.82
N GLU A 406 0.52 -1.11 35.00
CA GLU A 406 1.61 -1.94 35.48
C GLU A 406 2.54 -1.13 36.41
N LYS A 407 3.06 -1.80 37.45
CA LYS A 407 3.78 -1.17 38.56
C LYS A 407 4.95 -0.30 38.09
N GLU A 408 5.74 -0.80 37.15
CA GLU A 408 6.92 -0.11 36.61
C GLU A 408 6.53 1.21 35.90
N VAL A 409 5.40 1.22 35.20
CA VAL A 409 4.87 2.42 34.52
C VAL A 409 4.37 3.44 35.54
N VAL A 410 3.64 2.99 36.56
CA VAL A 410 3.13 3.87 37.62
C VAL A 410 4.28 4.51 38.42
N ASP A 411 5.31 3.74 38.73
CA ASP A 411 6.50 4.25 39.42
C ASP A 411 7.26 5.25 38.53
N SER A 412 7.39 4.95 37.23
CA SER A 412 7.95 5.86 36.22
C SER A 412 7.19 7.18 36.11
N ILE A 413 5.85 7.14 36.12
CA ILE A 413 4.99 8.33 36.09
C ILE A 413 5.27 9.22 37.30
N LYS A 414 5.32 8.65 38.51
CA LYS A 414 5.58 9.41 39.75
C LYS A 414 6.95 10.10 39.71
N THR A 415 8.00 9.38 39.29
CA THR A 415 9.35 9.92 39.19
C THR A 415 9.41 11.10 38.21
N MET A 416 8.77 10.98 37.04
CA MET A 416 8.73 12.07 36.05
C MET A 416 7.88 13.26 36.52
N GLN A 417 6.78 13.01 37.24
CA GLN A 417 5.95 14.08 37.82
C GLN A 417 6.70 14.90 38.86
N GLU A 418 7.46 14.25 39.74
CA GLU A 418 8.26 14.93 40.75
C GLU A 418 9.37 15.77 40.09
N ARG A 419 10.05 15.22 39.07
CA ARG A 419 11.12 15.91 38.34
C ARG A 419 10.64 17.17 37.60
N TYR A 420 9.49 17.09 36.93
CA TYR A 420 8.96 18.20 36.11
C TYR A 420 7.83 18.95 36.81
N LYS A 421 7.84 18.96 38.15
CA LYS A 421 6.91 19.73 38.96
C LYS A 421 6.97 21.22 38.60
N ASP A 422 5.80 21.84 38.51
CA ASP A 422 5.62 23.26 38.12
C ASP A 422 6.15 23.63 36.73
N LYS A 423 6.47 22.64 35.87
CA LYS A 423 6.85 22.84 34.47
C LYS A 423 5.78 22.31 33.52
N ARG A 424 5.69 22.94 32.35
CA ARG A 424 4.90 22.45 31.21
C ARG A 424 5.76 21.57 30.32
N VAL A 425 5.37 20.33 30.14
CA VAL A 425 6.13 19.32 29.40
C VAL A 425 5.49 19.12 28.03
N ILE A 426 6.24 19.42 26.99
CA ILE A 426 5.87 19.09 25.60
C ILE A 426 6.67 17.83 25.23
N VAL A 427 5.99 16.79 24.76
CA VAL A 427 6.64 15.54 24.34
C VAL A 427 6.60 15.43 22.83
N ALA A 428 7.73 15.00 22.28
CA ALA A 428 7.89 14.64 20.89
C ALA A 428 8.76 13.39 20.81
N ARG A 429 8.31 12.39 20.04
CA ARG A 429 9.07 11.17 19.79
C ARG A 429 9.02 10.89 18.31
N ASP A 430 10.19 10.88 17.69
CA ASP A 430 10.30 10.79 16.25
C ASP A 430 11.60 10.08 15.87
N LYS A 431 11.56 9.37 14.74
CA LYS A 431 12.78 8.87 14.10
C LYS A 431 13.60 10.04 13.57
N LEU A 432 14.92 10.00 13.73
CA LEU A 432 15.81 11.03 13.21
C LEU A 432 16.01 10.86 11.70
N ASP A 433 14.99 11.14 10.90
CA ASP A 433 15.07 11.09 9.45
C ASP A 433 14.56 12.40 8.81
N ASN A 434 14.75 12.51 7.49
CA ASN A 434 14.33 13.68 6.73
C ASN A 434 12.81 13.82 6.60
N ILE A 435 12.02 12.85 7.08
CA ILE A 435 10.56 12.79 6.89
C ILE A 435 9.84 13.20 8.17
N ARG A 436 10.36 12.87 9.34
CA ARG A 436 9.70 13.15 10.64
C ARG A 436 9.78 14.60 11.10
N GLY A 437 10.57 15.43 10.40
CA GLY A 437 10.56 16.87 10.61
C GLY A 437 11.12 17.33 11.96
N VAL A 438 12.04 16.56 12.57
CA VAL A 438 12.68 16.91 13.86
C VAL A 438 13.38 18.26 13.78
N ARG A 439 14.10 18.53 12.68
CA ARG A 439 14.77 19.81 12.42
C ARG A 439 13.77 20.97 12.47
N GLN A 440 12.66 20.86 11.75
CA GLN A 440 11.61 21.87 11.65
C GLN A 440 11.00 22.15 13.02
N LYS A 441 10.77 21.11 13.83
CA LYS A 441 10.26 21.20 15.20
C LYS A 441 11.17 22.01 16.11
N LEU A 442 12.47 21.70 16.11
CA LEU A 442 13.45 22.36 16.96
C LEU A 442 13.64 23.84 16.58
N LEU A 443 13.69 24.16 15.29
CA LEU A 443 13.75 25.55 14.83
C LEU A 443 12.51 26.36 15.23
N ALA A 444 11.32 25.73 15.17
CA ALA A 444 10.10 26.37 15.64
C ALA A 444 10.08 26.56 17.17
N PHE A 445 10.64 25.62 17.93
CA PHE A 445 10.77 25.73 19.38
C PHE A 445 11.73 26.85 19.78
N GLU A 446 12.88 26.97 19.10
CA GLU A 446 13.81 28.09 19.23
C GLU A 446 13.11 29.44 18.97
N LEU A 447 12.33 29.52 17.88
CA LEU A 447 11.56 30.72 17.56
C LEU A 447 10.51 31.04 18.62
N PHE A 448 9.85 30.02 19.19
CA PHE A 448 8.88 30.17 20.27
C PHE A 448 9.52 30.75 21.54
N LEU A 449 10.67 30.20 21.98
CA LEU A 449 11.40 30.69 23.16
C LEU A 449 11.89 32.13 22.98
N ASN A 450 12.33 32.48 21.76
CA ASN A 450 12.79 33.84 21.45
C ASN A 450 11.66 34.87 21.48
N LYS A 451 10.46 34.50 20.99
CA LYS A 451 9.30 35.41 20.93
C LYS A 451 8.53 35.51 22.24
N ASN A 452 8.64 34.52 23.12
CA ASN A 452 7.87 34.46 24.36
C ASN A 452 8.79 34.25 25.58
N PRO A 453 9.50 35.31 26.02
CA PRO A 453 10.41 35.23 27.17
C PRO A 453 9.73 34.72 28.46
N GLU A 454 8.43 34.93 28.61
CA GLU A 454 7.62 34.49 29.75
C GLU A 454 7.57 32.97 29.95
N TRP A 455 7.83 32.20 28.89
CA TRP A 455 7.81 30.74 28.88
C TRP A 455 9.18 30.10 29.08
N LYS A 456 10.28 30.86 28.96
CA LYS A 456 11.66 30.35 28.95
C LYS A 456 12.02 29.46 30.14
N ASP A 457 11.53 29.79 31.33
CA ASP A 457 11.81 29.03 32.56
C ASP A 457 10.67 28.08 32.97
N LYS A 458 9.60 27.99 32.18
CA LYS A 458 8.37 27.27 32.54
C LYS A 458 8.08 26.06 31.65
N VAL A 459 8.72 25.96 30.49
CA VAL A 459 8.45 24.93 29.48
C VAL A 459 9.64 24.02 29.30
N VAL A 460 9.39 22.73 29.07
CA VAL A 460 10.41 21.75 28.70
C VAL A 460 9.91 20.98 27.48
N LEU A 461 10.67 20.99 26.39
CA LEU A 461 10.46 20.10 25.26
C LEU A 461 11.33 18.85 25.45
N ILE A 462 10.70 17.69 25.59
CA ILE A 462 11.38 16.39 25.60
C ILE A 462 11.27 15.80 24.21
N GLN A 463 12.37 15.82 23.46
CA GLN A 463 12.48 15.21 22.14
C GLN A 463 13.25 13.91 22.24
N VAL A 464 12.54 12.79 22.07
CA VAL A 464 13.15 11.46 21.92
C VAL A 464 13.39 11.22 20.44
N ALA A 465 14.66 11.21 20.03
CA ALA A 465 15.09 10.98 18.67
C ALA A 465 15.65 9.56 18.56
N THR A 466 14.89 8.64 17.99
CA THR A 466 15.35 7.25 17.81
C THR A 466 16.44 7.21 16.73
N SER A 467 17.53 6.51 17.03
CA SER A 467 18.77 6.57 16.26
C SER A 467 18.64 5.88 14.90
N THR A 468 19.03 6.58 13.85
CA THR A 468 19.19 6.11 12.47
C THR A 468 20.63 6.35 12.04
N GLN A 469 21.27 5.34 11.44
CA GLN A 469 22.63 5.49 10.94
C GLN A 469 22.70 6.14 9.54
N GLU A 470 21.55 6.41 8.90
CA GLU A 470 21.51 6.70 7.46
C GLU A 470 21.75 8.18 7.09
N ASP A 471 21.68 9.14 8.01
CA ASP A 471 21.86 10.56 7.67
C ASP A 471 22.75 11.34 8.66
N SER A 472 24.06 11.23 8.43
CA SER A 472 25.08 11.96 9.20
C SER A 472 24.94 13.48 9.09
N GLU A 473 24.45 14.00 7.96
CA GLU A 473 24.31 15.44 7.73
C GLU A 473 23.12 16.01 8.52
N LEU A 474 21.99 15.32 8.48
CA LEU A 474 20.82 15.69 9.29
C LEU A 474 21.16 15.63 10.79
N ALA A 475 21.84 14.56 11.23
CA ALA A 475 22.23 14.40 12.63
C ALA A 475 23.15 15.54 13.10
N SER A 476 24.12 15.96 12.27
CA SER A 476 24.97 17.12 12.55
C SER A 476 24.14 18.40 12.65
N THR A 477 23.30 18.67 11.65
CA THR A 477 22.46 19.88 11.60
C THR A 477 21.54 19.98 12.82
N VAL A 478 20.93 18.87 13.21
CA VAL A 478 20.07 18.80 14.40
C VAL A 478 20.90 19.02 15.67
N SER A 479 22.08 18.42 15.78
CA SER A 479 22.99 18.64 16.91
C SER A 479 23.40 20.10 17.05
N ASP A 480 23.65 20.80 15.93
CA ASP A 480 23.97 22.23 15.93
C ASP A 480 22.81 23.08 16.43
N ILE A 481 21.58 22.74 16.05
CA ILE A 481 20.37 23.42 16.53
C ILE A 481 20.17 23.17 18.02
N VAL A 482 20.31 21.93 18.49
CA VAL A 482 20.21 21.58 19.92
C VAL A 482 21.24 22.37 20.72
N THR A 483 22.51 22.36 20.30
CA THR A 483 23.60 23.08 20.97
C THR A 483 23.32 24.58 21.01
N ARG A 484 22.77 25.15 19.93
CA ARG A 484 22.41 26.58 19.88
C ARG A 484 21.29 26.92 20.85
N ILE A 485 20.23 26.12 20.91
CA ILE A 485 19.11 26.31 21.85
C ILE A 485 19.63 26.23 23.28
N ASP A 486 20.44 25.22 23.59
CA ASP A 486 21.00 25.02 24.92
C ASP A 486 21.92 26.18 25.32
N ALA A 487 22.79 26.64 24.43
CA ALA A 487 23.71 27.75 24.71
C ALA A 487 23.00 29.09 25.00
N VAL A 488 21.83 29.32 24.37
CA VAL A 488 21.10 30.59 24.49
C VAL A 488 20.07 30.56 25.62
N HIS A 489 19.43 29.42 25.87
CA HIS A 489 18.26 29.34 26.73
C HIS A 489 18.44 28.46 27.98
N SER A 490 19.44 27.59 28.04
CA SER A 490 19.67 26.76 29.23
C SER A 490 20.33 27.56 30.35
N THR A 491 19.83 27.37 31.56
CA THR A 491 20.37 27.96 32.79
C THR A 491 20.79 26.84 33.74
N LEU A 492 21.50 27.19 34.82
CA LEU A 492 21.93 26.20 35.83
C LEU A 492 20.74 25.43 36.45
N THR A 493 19.57 26.07 36.52
CA THR A 493 18.37 25.54 37.17
C THR A 493 17.33 25.01 36.18
N HIS A 494 17.47 25.30 34.89
CA HIS A 494 16.45 24.96 33.90
C HIS A 494 17.04 24.67 32.54
N ASN A 495 16.69 23.51 32.00
CA ASN A 495 16.98 23.15 30.62
C ASN A 495 15.65 23.07 29.84
N PRO A 496 15.40 23.99 28.88
CA PRO A 496 14.16 24.00 28.10
C PRO A 496 14.10 22.89 27.05
N LEU A 497 15.23 22.28 26.65
CA LEU A 497 15.27 21.21 25.65
C LEU A 497 15.99 19.97 26.19
N VAL A 498 15.25 18.86 26.30
CA VAL A 498 15.81 17.55 26.62
C VAL A 498 15.83 16.72 25.34
N PHE A 499 16.98 16.68 24.67
CA PHE A 499 17.19 15.93 23.44
C PHE A 499 17.84 14.57 23.73
N LEU A 500 17.08 13.48 23.56
CA LEU A 500 17.52 12.12 23.83
C LEU A 500 17.76 11.37 22.52
N ARG A 501 19.02 11.03 22.21
CA ARG A 501 19.43 10.22 21.05
C ARG A 501 19.42 8.70 21.32
N GLN A 502 18.63 8.28 22.29
CA GLN A 502 18.59 6.90 22.76
C GLN A 502 17.16 6.38 22.77
N ASP A 503 17.02 5.07 22.63
CA ASP A 503 15.74 4.43 22.88
C ASP A 503 15.43 4.45 24.37
N ILE A 504 14.17 4.75 24.69
CA ILE A 504 13.62 4.74 26.05
C ILE A 504 12.94 3.40 26.33
N SER A 505 12.71 3.04 27.59
CA SER A 505 11.94 1.83 27.91
C SER A 505 10.45 1.97 27.59
N PHE A 506 9.71 0.85 27.49
CA PHE A 506 8.28 0.91 27.17
C PHE A 506 7.51 1.59 28.30
N SER A 507 7.92 1.29 29.54
CA SER A 507 7.39 1.91 30.76
C SER A 507 7.69 3.40 30.82
N GLN A 508 8.91 3.83 30.45
CA GLN A 508 9.26 5.25 30.30
C GLN A 508 8.45 5.94 29.20
N TYR A 509 8.18 5.26 28.09
CA TYR A 509 7.38 5.79 26.99
C TYR A 509 5.95 6.11 27.41
N LEU A 510 5.23 5.15 28.00
CA LEU A 510 3.87 5.38 28.49
C LEU A 510 3.84 6.44 29.60
N ALA A 511 4.88 6.48 30.45
CA ALA A 511 5.01 7.52 31.47
C ALA A 511 5.13 8.92 30.84
N LEU A 512 5.99 9.09 29.82
CA LEU A 512 6.15 10.36 29.10
C LEU A 512 4.85 10.84 28.48
N LEU A 513 4.10 9.95 27.80
CA LEU A 513 2.81 10.31 27.21
C LEU A 513 1.77 10.70 28.28
N SER A 514 1.80 10.05 29.45
CA SER A 514 0.86 10.32 30.55
C SER A 514 1.14 11.65 31.28
N ILE A 515 2.40 12.11 31.32
CA ILE A 515 2.77 13.36 32.03
C ILE A 515 2.86 14.60 31.14
N ALA A 516 2.80 14.41 29.83
CA ALA A 516 2.90 15.49 28.85
C ALA A 516 1.69 16.43 28.93
N ASP A 517 1.96 17.74 28.92
CA ASP A 517 0.94 18.79 28.77
C ASP A 517 0.55 18.99 27.30
N ALA A 518 1.43 18.64 26.35
CA ALA A 518 1.12 18.65 24.92
C ALA A 518 1.97 17.63 24.16
N LEU A 519 1.43 17.08 23.08
CA LEU A 519 2.16 16.26 22.12
C LEU A 519 2.46 17.07 20.87
N ALA A 520 3.68 16.98 20.34
CA ALA A 520 4.07 17.67 19.12
C ALA A 520 4.59 16.71 18.04
N ILE A 521 3.83 16.59 16.95
CA ILE A 521 4.17 15.79 15.76
C ILE A 521 4.21 16.73 14.55
N THR A 522 5.38 16.88 13.94
CA THR A 522 5.62 17.79 12.81
C THR A 522 6.19 17.04 11.61
N SER A 523 5.72 15.81 11.39
CA SER A 523 6.16 14.99 10.26
C SER A 523 5.83 15.67 8.93
N LEU A 524 6.76 15.65 7.99
CA LEU A 524 6.62 16.25 6.67
C LEU A 524 5.59 15.51 5.82
N ARG A 525 5.58 14.18 5.91
CA ARG A 525 4.56 13.32 5.32
C ARG A 525 4.56 11.98 6.03
N GLU A 526 3.39 11.42 6.32
CA GLU A 526 3.31 10.09 6.95
C GLU A 526 1.99 9.40 6.61
N GLY A 527 2.02 8.06 6.49
CA GLY A 527 0.83 7.23 6.29
C GLY A 527 -0.18 7.35 7.44
N MET A 528 0.26 7.04 8.67
CA MET A 528 -0.52 7.18 9.91
C MET A 528 0.45 7.39 11.08
N ASN A 529 0.11 8.23 12.06
CA ASN A 529 0.90 8.38 13.27
C ASN A 529 0.15 7.79 14.46
N LEU A 530 0.58 6.63 14.96
CA LEU A 530 -0.10 5.96 16.07
C LEU A 530 0.25 6.56 17.43
N THR A 531 1.38 7.27 17.55
CA THR A 531 1.77 7.95 18.80
C THR A 531 0.74 8.98 19.27
N CYS A 532 0.06 9.70 18.36
CA CYS A 532 -1.02 10.59 18.79
C CYS A 532 -2.25 9.84 19.31
N HIS A 533 -2.57 8.67 18.76
CA HIS A 533 -3.68 7.84 19.26
C HIS A 533 -3.35 7.27 20.64
N GLU A 534 -2.13 6.78 20.83
CA GLU A 534 -1.62 6.30 22.12
C GLU A 534 -1.62 7.42 23.17
N PHE A 535 -1.22 8.64 22.78
CA PHE A 535 -1.25 9.82 23.65
C PHE A 535 -2.67 10.14 24.12
N ILE A 536 -3.66 10.15 23.24
CA ILE A 536 -5.06 10.43 23.62
C ILE A 536 -5.57 9.40 24.64
N ILE A 537 -5.17 8.13 24.53
CA ILE A 537 -5.53 7.10 25.52
C ILE A 537 -4.88 7.38 26.88
N CYS A 538 -3.63 7.88 26.90
CA CYS A 538 -2.93 8.24 28.13
C CYS A 538 -3.45 9.53 28.81
N GLN A 539 -4.30 10.32 28.14
CA GLN A 539 -4.74 11.65 28.59
C GLN A 539 -6.13 11.68 29.27
N ASP A 540 -6.60 10.53 29.76
CA ASP A 540 -7.90 10.33 30.45
C ASP A 540 -8.02 10.97 31.84
N GLY A 541 -6.96 11.63 32.31
CA GLY A 541 -6.92 12.32 33.60
C GLY A 541 -6.70 11.45 34.83
N GLN A 542 -6.51 10.13 34.69
CA GLN A 542 -6.23 9.25 35.83
C GLN A 542 -4.81 9.40 36.39
N SER A 543 -3.88 9.97 35.63
CA SER A 543 -2.51 10.27 36.06
C SER A 543 -2.31 11.73 36.47
N GLY A 544 -3.36 12.46 36.84
CA GLY A 544 -3.26 13.83 37.37
C GLY A 544 -3.39 14.94 36.34
N LYS A 545 -2.61 14.94 35.25
CA LYS A 545 -2.78 15.87 34.13
C LYS A 545 -3.87 15.36 33.18
N LYS A 546 -4.70 16.26 32.65
CA LYS A 546 -5.87 15.94 31.82
C LYS A 546 -5.78 16.65 30.47
N HIS A 547 -6.29 15.97 29.43
CA HIS A 547 -6.72 16.58 28.17
C HIS A 547 -5.64 17.39 27.45
N GLY A 548 -4.38 16.93 27.47
CA GLY A 548 -3.28 17.60 26.78
C GLY A 548 -3.57 17.77 25.27
N PRO A 549 -3.41 18.98 24.70
CA PRO A 549 -3.60 19.20 23.27
C PRO A 549 -2.54 18.50 22.40
N VAL A 550 -2.92 18.20 21.15
CA VAL A 550 -2.05 17.60 20.14
C VAL A 550 -1.75 18.63 19.05
N ILE A 551 -0.48 18.95 18.85
CA ILE A 551 0.03 19.65 17.67
C ILE A 551 0.36 18.59 16.63
N LEU A 552 -0.28 18.65 15.47
CA LEU A 552 -0.17 17.62 14.44
C LEU A 552 0.05 18.26 13.07
N SER A 553 0.95 17.66 12.30
CA SER A 553 1.14 18.05 10.91
C SER A 553 -0.10 17.75 10.07
N GLU A 554 -0.50 18.69 9.22
CA GLU A 554 -1.56 18.50 8.22
C GLU A 554 -1.23 17.40 7.20
N PHE A 555 0.04 17.01 7.08
CA PHE A 555 0.53 15.97 6.17
C PHE A 555 0.65 14.57 6.81
N THR A 556 0.12 14.41 8.03
CA THR A 556 0.06 13.11 8.72
C THR A 556 -1.33 12.51 8.57
N GLY A 557 -1.45 11.22 8.22
CA GLY A 557 -2.76 10.59 8.03
C GLY A 557 -3.72 10.66 9.22
N SER A 558 -3.21 10.78 10.45
CA SER A 558 -4.06 10.97 11.65
C SER A 558 -4.84 12.30 11.62
N SER A 559 -4.37 13.33 10.91
CA SER A 559 -5.08 14.61 10.79
C SER A 559 -6.38 14.47 10.02
N ALA A 560 -6.45 13.55 9.05
CA ALA A 560 -7.68 13.23 8.34
C ALA A 560 -8.77 12.60 9.25
N ILE A 561 -8.38 12.02 10.40
CA ILE A 561 -9.30 11.37 11.35
C ILE A 561 -9.80 12.36 12.40
N PHE A 562 -8.97 13.32 12.82
CA PHE A 562 -9.29 14.19 13.97
C PHE A 562 -10.18 15.39 13.62
N GLU A 563 -10.45 15.64 12.34
CA GLU A 563 -11.43 16.62 11.86
C GLU A 563 -11.29 18.01 12.54
N GLY A 564 -10.04 18.49 12.68
CA GLY A 564 -9.72 19.80 13.24
C GLY A 564 -9.78 19.90 14.77
N ALA A 565 -9.94 18.79 15.48
CA ALA A 565 -9.81 18.75 16.94
C ALA A 565 -8.35 18.97 17.39
N GLU A 566 -7.40 18.54 16.56
CA GLU A 566 -5.98 18.81 16.69
C GLU A 566 -5.63 20.27 16.38
N LEU A 567 -4.44 20.71 16.78
CA LEU A 567 -3.84 21.94 16.29
C LEU A 567 -3.02 21.61 15.05
N ALA A 568 -3.69 21.66 13.90
CA ALA A 568 -3.09 21.43 12.60
C ALA A 568 -2.00 22.46 12.30
N VAL A 569 -0.82 21.99 11.91
CA VAL A 569 0.32 22.84 11.54
C VAL A 569 0.92 22.39 10.23
N ASN A 570 1.36 23.37 9.44
CA ASN A 570 2.24 23.12 8.32
C ASN A 570 3.70 23.07 8.83
N PRO A 571 4.43 21.94 8.68
CA PRO A 571 5.79 21.77 9.20
C PRO A 571 6.82 22.72 8.57
N TRP A 572 6.50 23.34 7.42
CA TRP A 572 7.35 24.34 6.76
C TRP A 572 7.14 25.76 7.30
N ASN A 573 6.05 25.99 8.03
CA ASN A 573 5.73 27.28 8.63
C ASN A 573 6.19 27.33 10.10
N TYR A 574 7.48 27.61 10.32
CA TYR A 574 8.06 27.68 11.66
C TYR A 574 7.33 28.66 12.59
N ALA A 575 6.86 29.78 12.06
CA ALA A 575 6.08 30.76 12.83
C ALA A 575 4.71 30.19 13.24
N GLY A 576 4.08 29.37 12.38
CA GLY A 576 2.85 28.66 12.67
C GLY A 576 3.02 27.65 13.80
N ILE A 577 4.07 26.81 13.73
CA ILE A 577 4.38 25.84 14.79
C ILE A 577 4.70 26.55 16.11
N ALA A 578 5.49 27.63 16.08
CA ALA A 578 5.80 28.42 17.25
C ALA A 578 4.55 29.04 17.91
N ARG A 579 3.57 29.48 17.10
CA ARG A 579 2.26 29.92 17.60
C ARG A 579 1.46 28.75 18.19
N ALA A 580 1.50 27.57 17.57
CA ALA A 580 0.82 26.39 18.08
C ALA A 580 1.36 25.97 19.47
N PHE A 581 2.68 26.03 19.69
CA PHE A 581 3.27 25.82 21.02
C PHE A 581 2.70 26.81 22.04
N LYS A 582 2.63 28.10 21.71
CA LYS A 582 2.02 29.10 22.59
C LYS A 582 0.57 28.79 22.90
N VAL A 583 -0.23 28.52 21.87
CA VAL A 583 -1.66 28.22 22.00
C VAL A 583 -1.87 26.98 22.87
N CYS A 584 -1.11 25.91 22.69
CA CYS A 584 -1.18 24.71 23.55
C CYS A 584 -1.02 25.03 25.04
N LEU A 585 -0.01 25.84 25.36
CA LEU A 585 0.37 26.14 26.73
C LEU A 585 -0.61 27.10 27.42
N GLU A 586 -1.23 28.00 26.65
CA GLU A 586 -2.19 29.00 27.12
C GLU A 586 -3.65 28.56 27.01
N MET A 587 -3.91 27.39 26.38
CA MET A 587 -5.27 26.87 26.19
C MET A 587 -5.96 26.61 27.53
N GLY A 588 -7.17 27.16 27.69
CA GLY A 588 -8.02 26.93 28.84
C GLY A 588 -8.55 25.50 28.92
N ASP A 589 -8.92 25.06 30.12
CA ASP A 589 -9.28 23.66 30.38
C ASP A 589 -10.57 23.23 29.65
N GLU A 590 -11.53 24.13 29.47
CA GLU A 590 -12.76 23.86 28.70
C GLU A 590 -12.48 23.53 27.23
N GLU A 591 -11.60 24.30 26.57
CA GLU A 591 -11.24 24.05 25.17
C GLU A 591 -10.38 22.78 25.03
N LYS A 592 -9.52 22.49 26.02
CA LYS A 592 -8.77 21.24 26.08
C LYS A 592 -9.69 20.04 26.17
N GLU A 593 -10.65 20.07 27.08
CA GLU A 593 -11.66 19.02 27.26
C GLU A 593 -12.47 18.81 25.99
N ARG A 594 -12.99 19.90 25.39
CA ARG A 594 -13.77 19.84 24.14
C ARG A 594 -12.99 19.17 23.00
N ARG A 595 -11.72 19.53 22.82
CA ARG A 595 -10.85 18.93 21.78
C ARG A 595 -10.52 17.48 22.10
N TYR A 596 -10.19 17.20 23.36
CA TYR A 596 -9.87 15.87 23.84
C TYR A 596 -11.05 14.91 23.65
N GLU A 597 -12.27 15.28 24.05
CA GLU A 597 -13.46 14.44 23.89
C GLU A 597 -13.72 14.08 22.44
N LYS A 598 -13.59 15.05 21.51
CA LYS A 598 -13.73 14.79 20.08
C LYS A 598 -12.68 13.78 19.58
N MET A 599 -11.40 13.99 19.90
CA MET A 599 -10.34 13.04 19.50
C MET A 599 -10.51 11.68 20.16
N ARG A 600 -10.86 11.64 21.45
CA ARG A 600 -11.09 10.41 22.21
C ARG A 600 -12.20 9.57 21.59
N ASN A 601 -13.33 10.18 21.24
CA ASN A 601 -14.43 9.48 20.59
C ASN A 601 -14.00 8.87 19.25
N MET A 602 -13.19 9.60 18.47
CA MET A 602 -12.66 9.09 17.19
C MET A 602 -11.68 7.94 17.38
N VAL A 603 -10.74 8.03 18.33
CA VAL A 603 -9.74 6.97 18.61
C VAL A 603 -10.40 5.71 19.16
N HIS A 604 -11.42 5.84 20.01
CA HIS A 604 -12.16 4.68 20.52
C HIS A 604 -13.11 4.06 19.50
N HIS A 605 -13.52 4.80 18.47
CA HIS A 605 -14.30 4.25 17.36
C HIS A 605 -13.40 3.53 16.35
N HIS A 606 -12.27 4.15 15.98
CA HIS A 606 -11.32 3.63 15.00
C HIS A 606 -10.21 2.84 15.70
N THR A 607 -10.56 1.70 16.29
CA THR A 607 -9.58 0.80 16.92
C THR A 607 -8.89 -0.11 15.90
N GLY A 608 -7.76 -0.72 16.27
CA GLY A 608 -7.09 -1.73 15.45
C GLY A 608 -7.99 -2.94 15.16
N GLU A 609 -8.86 -3.31 16.11
CA GLU A 609 -9.88 -4.33 15.92
C GLU A 609 -10.92 -3.92 14.86
N PHE A 610 -11.46 -2.70 14.98
CA PHE A 610 -12.44 -2.16 14.03
C PHE A 610 -11.86 -2.08 12.61
N TRP A 611 -10.60 -1.66 12.49
CA TRP A 611 -9.86 -1.59 11.24
C TRP A 611 -9.81 -2.95 10.53
N MET A 612 -9.38 -4.00 11.23
CA MET A 612 -9.27 -5.34 10.64
C MET A 612 -10.63 -5.95 10.31
N ARG A 613 -11.65 -5.73 11.16
CA ARG A 613 -13.02 -6.18 10.91
C ARG A 613 -13.57 -5.57 9.62
N ASN A 614 -13.47 -4.25 9.47
CA ASN A 614 -13.91 -3.56 8.26
C ASN A 614 -13.17 -4.04 7.01
N LEU A 615 -11.84 -4.22 7.08
CA LEU A 615 -11.06 -4.73 5.96
C LEU A 615 -11.49 -6.15 5.56
N SER A 616 -11.69 -7.04 6.53
CA SER A 616 -12.15 -8.42 6.29
C SER A 616 -13.55 -8.48 5.69
N GLU A 617 -14.49 -7.67 6.20
CA GLU A 617 -15.85 -7.55 5.68
C GLU A 617 -15.85 -7.04 4.23
N GLN A 618 -15.10 -5.97 3.95
CA GLN A 618 -14.99 -5.42 2.59
C GLN A 618 -14.32 -6.40 1.64
N LEU A 619 -13.23 -7.06 2.05
CA LEU A 619 -12.58 -8.07 1.21
C LEU A 619 -13.51 -9.24 0.90
N THR A 620 -14.29 -9.69 1.89
CA THR A 620 -15.26 -10.78 1.68
C THR A 620 -16.36 -10.36 0.73
N LYS A 621 -16.94 -9.16 0.92
CA LYS A 621 -17.96 -8.60 0.03
C LYS A 621 -17.45 -8.51 -1.41
N VAL A 622 -16.29 -7.88 -1.60
CA VAL A 622 -15.65 -7.69 -2.91
C VAL A 622 -15.32 -9.04 -3.55
N PHE A 623 -14.76 -9.97 -2.79
CA PHE A 623 -14.47 -11.30 -3.29
C PHE A 623 -15.75 -12.03 -3.70
N ASP A 624 -16.81 -11.99 -2.90
CA ASP A 624 -18.05 -12.70 -3.23
C ASP A 624 -18.73 -12.08 -4.45
N GLU A 625 -18.67 -10.76 -4.62
CA GLU A 625 -19.13 -10.06 -5.83
C GLU A 625 -18.32 -10.50 -7.06
N GLN A 626 -16.99 -10.56 -6.96
CA GLN A 626 -16.12 -11.02 -8.06
C GLN A 626 -16.29 -12.53 -8.33
N PHE A 627 -16.35 -13.35 -7.29
CA PHE A 627 -16.53 -14.79 -7.37
C PHE A 627 -17.90 -15.15 -7.94
N ARG A 628 -18.96 -14.39 -7.64
CA ARG A 628 -20.26 -14.55 -8.31
C ARG A 628 -20.16 -14.24 -9.81
N ARG A 629 -19.33 -13.28 -10.22
CA ARG A 629 -19.06 -13.00 -11.64
C ARG A 629 -18.24 -14.12 -12.29
N ASP A 630 -17.24 -14.66 -11.60
CA ASP A 630 -16.31 -15.66 -12.15
C ASP A 630 -16.84 -17.12 -12.08
N THR A 631 -17.60 -17.46 -11.04
CA THR A 631 -18.12 -18.83 -10.75
C THR A 631 -19.50 -19.08 -11.30
N MET A 632 -20.22 -18.04 -11.74
CA MET A 632 -21.20 -18.27 -12.79
C MET A 632 -20.40 -18.66 -14.04
N SER A 633 -19.95 -19.92 -14.10
CA SER A 633 -19.61 -20.57 -15.36
C SER A 633 -20.84 -20.40 -16.21
N ILE A 634 -20.77 -19.43 -17.10
CA ILE A 634 -21.92 -19.01 -17.85
C ILE A 634 -22.34 -20.27 -18.62
N PRO A 635 -23.53 -20.84 -18.39
CA PRO A 635 -23.89 -22.11 -19.01
C PRO A 635 -23.87 -21.95 -20.52
N ARG A 636 -23.41 -22.98 -21.24
CA ARG A 636 -23.50 -22.96 -22.70
C ARG A 636 -24.96 -22.83 -23.11
N LEU A 637 -25.24 -21.92 -24.06
CA LEU A 637 -26.58 -21.71 -24.56
C LEU A 637 -27.18 -23.02 -25.09
N SER A 638 -28.24 -23.52 -24.45
CA SER A 638 -28.99 -24.67 -24.96
C SER A 638 -29.91 -24.22 -26.07
N THR A 639 -29.53 -24.51 -27.32
CA THR A 639 -30.36 -24.17 -28.49
C THR A 639 -31.76 -24.80 -28.42
N GLN A 640 -31.88 -25.99 -27.84
CA GLN A 640 -33.18 -26.68 -27.72
C GLN A 640 -34.11 -25.99 -26.71
N ALA A 641 -33.58 -25.57 -25.56
CA ALA A 641 -34.36 -24.83 -24.57
C ALA A 641 -34.80 -23.47 -25.14
N LEU A 642 -33.89 -22.77 -25.81
CA LEU A 642 -34.18 -21.49 -26.44
C LEU A 642 -35.29 -21.59 -27.51
N ILE A 643 -35.26 -22.63 -28.35
CA ILE A 643 -36.31 -22.88 -29.35
C ILE A 643 -37.66 -23.13 -28.67
N LYS A 644 -37.68 -23.91 -27.58
CA LYS A 644 -38.92 -24.19 -26.84
C LYS A 644 -39.52 -22.91 -26.23
N ASP A 645 -38.69 -22.07 -25.64
CA ASP A 645 -39.12 -20.79 -25.06
C ASP A 645 -39.58 -19.80 -26.14
N TYR A 646 -38.91 -19.83 -27.31
CA TYR A 646 -39.32 -19.07 -28.50
C TYR A 646 -40.70 -19.52 -29.01
N GLU A 647 -40.94 -20.82 -29.19
CA GLU A 647 -42.22 -21.37 -29.62
C GLU A 647 -43.37 -21.06 -28.66
N ALA A 648 -43.10 -21.10 -27.36
CA ALA A 648 -44.10 -20.85 -26.32
C ALA A 648 -44.52 -19.37 -26.18
N SER A 649 -43.78 -18.44 -26.81
CA SER A 649 -43.98 -17.01 -26.63
C SER A 649 -44.67 -16.38 -27.85
N TRP A 650 -45.67 -15.54 -27.61
CA TRP A 650 -46.42 -14.87 -28.69
C TRP A 650 -45.71 -13.62 -29.22
N LYS A 651 -45.18 -12.76 -28.34
CA LYS A 651 -44.39 -11.57 -28.70
C LYS A 651 -42.95 -11.72 -28.24
N ARG A 652 -42.00 -11.42 -29.12
CA ARG A 652 -40.58 -11.72 -28.91
C ARG A 652 -39.73 -10.51 -29.24
N LEU A 653 -38.80 -10.17 -28.36
CA LEU A 653 -37.86 -9.06 -28.50
C LEU A 653 -36.44 -9.58 -28.63
N PHE A 654 -35.74 -9.15 -29.67
CA PHE A 654 -34.33 -9.44 -29.91
C PHE A 654 -33.54 -8.14 -29.85
N ILE A 655 -32.48 -8.12 -29.06
CA ILE A 655 -31.53 -7.00 -29.02
C ILE A 655 -30.13 -7.57 -29.23
N LEU A 656 -29.56 -7.32 -30.39
CA LEU A 656 -28.34 -7.99 -30.86
C LEU A 656 -27.25 -6.96 -31.11
N ASP A 657 -26.12 -7.10 -30.45
CA ASP A 657 -24.94 -6.30 -30.74
C ASP A 657 -24.33 -6.68 -32.10
N TYR A 658 -23.75 -5.72 -32.80
CA TYR A 658 -23.17 -5.95 -34.12
C TYR A 658 -21.67 -6.29 -34.05
N GLU A 659 -20.85 -5.44 -33.43
CA GLU A 659 -19.38 -5.49 -33.46
C GLU A 659 -18.76 -6.60 -32.60
N GLY A 660 -18.37 -7.70 -33.24
CA GLY A 660 -17.78 -8.88 -32.58
C GLY A 660 -18.83 -9.94 -32.22
N THR A 661 -20.11 -9.57 -32.21
CA THR A 661 -21.25 -10.46 -31.94
C THR A 661 -21.88 -11.02 -33.22
N LEU A 662 -22.35 -10.18 -34.14
CA LEU A 662 -22.93 -10.59 -35.43
C LEU A 662 -21.90 -10.58 -36.56
N ALA A 663 -20.87 -9.73 -36.47
CA ALA A 663 -19.74 -9.70 -37.40
C ALA A 663 -18.41 -9.74 -36.64
N SER A 664 -17.43 -10.49 -37.12
CA SER A 664 -16.09 -10.53 -36.50
C SER A 664 -15.36 -9.19 -36.67
N TYR A 665 -14.55 -8.79 -35.68
CA TYR A 665 -13.75 -7.57 -35.73
C TYR A 665 -12.89 -7.49 -37.01
N GLY A 666 -13.09 -6.41 -37.78
CA GLY A 666 -12.13 -5.96 -38.79
C GLY A 666 -11.29 -4.81 -38.21
N SER A 667 -10.02 -4.69 -38.64
CA SER A 667 -9.21 -3.51 -38.30
C SER A 667 -9.90 -2.24 -38.84
N VAL A 668 -9.88 -1.15 -38.06
CA VAL A 668 -10.46 0.17 -38.43
C VAL A 668 -9.97 0.66 -39.80
N LYS A 669 -8.78 0.21 -40.26
CA LYS A 669 -8.20 0.54 -41.58
C LYS A 669 -8.38 -0.53 -42.66
N LYS A 670 -8.87 -1.72 -42.33
CA LYS A 670 -9.08 -2.83 -43.28
C LYS A 670 -10.45 -3.48 -43.04
N THR A 671 -11.46 -2.83 -43.61
CA THR A 671 -12.81 -3.32 -43.80
C THR A 671 -12.83 -4.50 -44.77
N VAL A 672 -12.34 -5.67 -44.35
CA VAL A 672 -12.70 -6.93 -45.02
C VAL A 672 -13.71 -7.62 -44.12
N ILE A 673 -14.96 -7.15 -44.24
CA ILE A 673 -16.14 -7.76 -43.63
C ILE A 673 -16.40 -9.06 -44.38
N THR A 674 -16.10 -10.21 -43.78
CA THR A 674 -16.18 -11.49 -44.49
C THR A 674 -17.57 -12.15 -44.49
N ASN A 675 -18.66 -11.51 -44.03
CA ASN A 675 -19.97 -12.19 -43.98
C ASN A 675 -21.24 -11.32 -43.82
N ILE A 676 -21.30 -10.09 -44.37
CA ILE A 676 -22.47 -9.22 -44.12
C ILE A 676 -23.77 -9.75 -44.71
N ASP A 677 -23.72 -10.36 -45.90
CA ASP A 677 -24.90 -10.89 -46.59
C ASP A 677 -25.58 -11.98 -45.75
N ARG A 678 -24.79 -12.84 -45.11
CA ARG A 678 -25.31 -13.87 -44.21
C ARG A 678 -25.99 -13.29 -42.97
N VAL A 679 -25.50 -12.18 -42.43
CA VAL A 679 -26.13 -11.49 -41.28
C VAL A 679 -27.46 -10.87 -41.73
N ILE A 680 -27.46 -10.19 -42.87
CA ILE A 680 -28.65 -9.58 -43.49
C ILE A 680 -29.73 -10.63 -43.75
N ASP A 681 -29.38 -11.78 -44.35
CA ASP A 681 -30.31 -12.87 -44.63
C ASP A 681 -30.97 -13.39 -43.34
N VAL A 682 -30.18 -13.62 -42.27
CA VAL A 682 -30.69 -14.11 -40.99
C VAL A 682 -31.59 -13.08 -40.31
N LEU A 683 -31.24 -11.79 -40.36
CA LEU A 683 -32.08 -10.72 -39.81
C LEU A 683 -33.38 -10.57 -40.61
N ALA A 684 -33.33 -10.65 -41.94
CA ALA A 684 -34.51 -10.60 -42.80
C ALA A 684 -35.45 -11.77 -42.52
N ASP A 685 -34.91 -12.99 -42.36
CA ASP A 685 -35.70 -14.16 -42.00
C ASP A 685 -36.37 -14.02 -40.61
N LEU A 686 -35.68 -13.40 -39.64
CA LEU A 686 -36.24 -13.17 -38.29
C LEU A 686 -37.34 -12.10 -38.29
N VAL A 687 -37.16 -11.02 -39.05
CA VAL A 687 -38.12 -9.91 -39.16
C VAL A 687 -39.35 -10.30 -40.00
N ALA A 688 -39.24 -11.32 -40.86
CA ALA A 688 -40.37 -11.84 -41.61
C ALA A 688 -41.51 -12.37 -40.71
N ASP A 689 -41.20 -12.84 -39.49
CA ASP A 689 -42.20 -13.15 -38.47
C ASP A 689 -42.63 -11.88 -37.73
N LYS A 690 -43.87 -11.43 -37.96
CA LYS A 690 -44.44 -10.22 -37.35
C LYS A 690 -44.55 -10.27 -35.82
N LYS A 691 -44.37 -11.45 -35.21
CA LYS A 691 -44.31 -11.64 -33.76
C LYS A 691 -42.96 -11.21 -33.17
N ASN A 692 -41.94 -11.05 -34.01
CA ASN A 692 -40.59 -10.68 -33.61
C ASN A 692 -40.36 -9.17 -33.79
N ALA A 693 -39.88 -8.51 -32.74
CA ALA A 693 -39.27 -7.20 -32.82
C ALA A 693 -37.74 -7.38 -32.70
N VAL A 694 -37.00 -7.01 -33.74
CA VAL A 694 -35.55 -7.20 -33.81
C VAL A 694 -34.84 -5.86 -33.83
N TYR A 695 -33.95 -5.64 -32.87
CA TYR A 695 -33.11 -4.47 -32.75
C TYR A 695 -31.63 -4.85 -32.86
N VAL A 696 -30.89 -4.09 -33.66
CA VAL A 696 -29.43 -4.21 -33.75
C VAL A 696 -28.79 -3.02 -33.04
N MET A 697 -27.90 -3.30 -32.08
CA MET A 697 -27.09 -2.31 -31.38
C MET A 697 -25.71 -2.21 -31.98
N SER A 698 -25.17 -1.00 -32.01
CA SER A 698 -23.82 -0.77 -32.48
C SER A 698 -23.21 0.51 -31.90
N GLY A 699 -21.89 0.51 -31.77
CA GLY A 699 -21.11 1.70 -31.44
C GLY A 699 -20.90 2.64 -32.65
N ARG A 700 -21.35 2.25 -33.85
CA ARG A 700 -21.18 3.01 -35.09
C ARG A 700 -22.11 4.20 -35.21
N LYS A 701 -21.77 5.06 -36.18
CA LYS A 701 -22.56 6.21 -36.62
C LYS A 701 -23.86 5.77 -37.27
N ILE A 702 -24.87 6.65 -37.22
CA ILE A 702 -26.18 6.45 -37.85
C ILE A 702 -26.04 6.11 -39.33
N GLU A 703 -25.24 6.88 -40.07
CA GLU A 703 -25.12 6.76 -41.53
C GLU A 703 -24.49 5.41 -41.94
N GLU A 704 -23.60 4.88 -41.10
CA GLU A 704 -23.01 3.56 -41.33
C GLU A 704 -24.05 2.45 -41.09
N LEU A 705 -24.87 2.56 -40.05
CA LEU A 705 -25.89 1.56 -39.76
C LEU A 705 -27.00 1.55 -40.81
N GLU A 706 -27.39 2.72 -41.30
CA GLU A 706 -28.34 2.86 -42.43
C GLU A 706 -27.80 2.16 -43.68
N LEU A 707 -26.55 2.44 -44.05
CA LEU A 707 -25.91 1.80 -45.22
C LEU A 707 -25.91 0.26 -45.13
N LEU A 708 -25.73 -0.28 -43.93
CA LEU A 708 -25.64 -1.72 -43.71
C LEU A 708 -27.01 -2.41 -43.60
N PHE A 709 -27.96 -1.82 -42.87
CA PHE A 709 -29.18 -2.49 -42.44
C PHE A 709 -30.47 -1.97 -43.08
N ASP A 710 -30.46 -0.87 -43.85
CA ASP A 710 -31.64 -0.40 -44.57
C ASP A 710 -32.14 -1.39 -45.63
N ARG A 711 -31.30 -2.38 -45.99
CA ARG A 711 -31.68 -3.50 -46.86
C ARG A 711 -32.66 -4.47 -46.21
N VAL A 712 -32.82 -4.44 -44.88
CA VAL A 712 -33.73 -5.28 -44.11
C VAL A 712 -34.89 -4.41 -43.58
N PRO A 713 -36.00 -4.28 -44.33
CA PRO A 713 -37.12 -3.48 -43.88
C PRO A 713 -37.74 -4.09 -42.62
N GLY A 714 -37.81 -3.31 -41.54
CA GLY A 714 -38.43 -3.72 -40.27
C GLY A 714 -37.47 -3.99 -39.10
N VAL A 715 -36.15 -3.92 -39.32
CA VAL A 715 -35.18 -3.98 -38.22
C VAL A 715 -35.07 -2.62 -37.51
N GLY A 716 -35.14 -2.62 -36.18
CA GLY A 716 -34.84 -1.45 -35.36
C GLY A 716 -33.33 -1.29 -35.19
N LEU A 717 -32.85 -0.06 -35.09
CA LEU A 717 -31.43 0.25 -34.98
C LEU A 717 -31.15 1.09 -33.74
N ILE A 718 -30.09 0.75 -33.02
CA ILE A 718 -29.57 1.52 -31.91
C ILE A 718 -28.13 1.93 -32.27
N ALA A 719 -27.88 3.23 -32.35
CA ALA A 719 -26.58 3.79 -32.75
C ALA A 719 -25.88 4.46 -31.56
N GLU A 720 -24.55 4.59 -31.67
CA GLU A 720 -23.67 5.23 -30.69
C GLU A 720 -23.94 4.76 -29.26
N ASN A 721 -23.85 3.43 -29.04
CA ASN A 721 -23.93 2.80 -27.73
C ASN A 721 -25.20 3.12 -26.90
N GLY A 722 -26.32 3.42 -27.58
CA GLY A 722 -27.60 3.67 -26.92
C GLY A 722 -28.09 5.11 -26.96
N CYS A 723 -27.34 6.04 -27.58
CA CYS A 723 -27.74 7.44 -27.69
C CYS A 723 -28.87 7.69 -28.70
N PHE A 724 -28.98 6.84 -29.73
CA PHE A 724 -29.97 6.97 -30.79
C PHE A 724 -30.73 5.67 -31.00
N LEU A 725 -32.03 5.78 -31.26
CA LEU A 725 -32.92 4.67 -31.54
C LEU A 725 -33.75 4.95 -32.79
N ARG A 726 -33.80 4.00 -33.71
CA ARG A 726 -34.74 3.99 -34.84
C ARG A 726 -35.61 2.75 -34.76
N GLU A 727 -36.91 2.96 -34.96
CA GLU A 727 -37.90 1.89 -34.99
C GLU A 727 -37.89 1.14 -36.32
N GLY A 728 -38.34 -0.12 -36.30
CA GLY A 728 -38.46 -0.94 -37.50
C GLY A 728 -39.49 -0.37 -38.49
N GLY A 729 -39.03 0.03 -39.68
CA GLY A 729 -39.87 0.57 -40.75
C GLY A 729 -39.10 1.59 -41.59
N SER A 730 -39.35 1.61 -42.90
CA SER A 730 -38.57 2.41 -43.86
C SER A 730 -38.73 3.94 -43.70
N ASP A 731 -39.75 4.40 -42.96
CA ASP A 731 -40.08 5.82 -42.73
C ASP A 731 -39.94 6.25 -41.24
N SER A 732 -39.31 5.44 -40.39
CA SER A 732 -39.17 5.73 -38.96
C SER A 732 -38.09 6.79 -38.68
N GLU A 733 -38.45 7.87 -37.98
CA GLU A 733 -37.48 8.88 -37.53
C GLU A 733 -36.55 8.36 -36.41
N TRP A 734 -35.32 8.87 -36.36
CA TRP A 734 -34.38 8.60 -35.27
C TRP A 734 -34.77 9.41 -34.03
N VAL A 735 -34.99 8.70 -32.92
CA VAL A 735 -35.12 9.28 -31.58
C VAL A 735 -33.73 9.46 -30.99
N GLN A 736 -33.41 10.69 -30.62
CA GLN A 736 -32.18 11.03 -29.89
C GLN A 736 -32.52 11.20 -28.41
N PHE A 737 -31.85 10.45 -27.53
CA PHE A 737 -32.05 10.59 -26.08
C PHE A 737 -31.25 11.74 -25.47
N PRO A 738 -29.96 11.95 -25.80
CA PRO A 738 -29.21 13.06 -25.25
C PRO A 738 -29.70 14.41 -25.77
N ASP A 739 -29.79 15.40 -24.89
CA ASP A 739 -30.16 16.78 -25.23
C ASP A 739 -29.14 17.38 -26.22
N LYS A 740 -29.60 17.73 -27.43
CA LYS A 740 -28.78 18.30 -28.51
C LYS A 740 -27.95 19.50 -28.07
N GLU A 741 -28.52 20.41 -27.28
CA GLU A 741 -27.82 21.63 -26.87
C GLU A 741 -26.74 21.35 -25.84
N LYS A 742 -27.01 20.47 -24.88
CA LYS A 742 -26.01 20.06 -23.88
C LYS A 742 -24.88 19.27 -24.54
N THR A 743 -25.24 18.38 -25.48
CA THR A 743 -24.28 17.56 -26.21
C THR A 743 -23.32 18.41 -27.04
N ALA A 744 -23.85 19.36 -27.82
CA ALA A 744 -23.02 20.27 -28.59
C ALA A 744 -22.07 21.10 -27.71
N LYS A 745 -22.56 21.60 -26.56
CA LYS A 745 -21.74 22.40 -25.62
C LYS A 745 -20.56 21.62 -25.05
N TRP A 746 -20.78 20.40 -24.56
CA TRP A 746 -19.67 19.63 -24.00
C TRP A 746 -18.73 19.14 -25.10
N MET A 747 -19.26 18.75 -26.27
CA MET A 747 -18.41 18.32 -27.39
C MET A 747 -17.50 19.47 -27.84
N GLU A 748 -18.01 20.69 -27.95
CA GLU A 748 -17.19 21.86 -28.29
C GLU A 748 -16.09 22.11 -27.25
N ALA A 749 -16.42 22.01 -25.95
CA ALA A 749 -15.45 22.16 -24.87
C ALA A 749 -14.37 21.06 -24.90
N ILE A 750 -14.76 19.80 -25.12
CA ILE A 750 -13.83 18.67 -25.18
C ILE A 750 -12.99 18.71 -26.46
N THR A 751 -13.53 19.13 -27.59
CA THR A 751 -12.77 19.27 -28.84
C THR A 751 -11.60 20.24 -28.66
N GLN A 752 -11.74 21.30 -27.86
CA GLN A 752 -10.62 22.19 -27.51
C GLN A 752 -9.53 21.46 -26.72
N ILE A 753 -9.91 20.57 -25.80
CA ILE A 753 -8.97 19.71 -25.07
C ILE A 753 -8.31 18.71 -26.01
N LEU A 754 -9.06 18.07 -26.91
CA LEU A 754 -8.54 17.09 -27.86
C LEU A 754 -7.58 17.71 -28.87
N GLN A 755 -7.81 18.95 -29.32
CA GLN A 755 -6.88 19.69 -30.19
C GLN A 755 -5.48 19.77 -29.58
N TYR A 756 -5.38 20.05 -28.28
CA TYR A 756 -4.11 20.07 -27.56
C TYR A 756 -3.36 18.72 -27.63
N TYR A 757 -4.07 17.59 -27.60
CA TYR A 757 -3.45 16.26 -27.70
C TYR A 757 -3.18 15.84 -29.15
N LEU A 758 -4.00 16.27 -30.11
CA LEU A 758 -3.85 15.98 -31.53
C LEU A 758 -2.54 16.56 -32.10
N GLU A 759 -2.14 17.74 -31.64
CA GLU A 759 -0.85 18.34 -32.00
C GLU A 759 0.37 17.62 -31.41
N ARG A 760 0.18 16.84 -30.33
CA ARG A 760 1.26 16.19 -29.57
C ARG A 760 1.46 14.72 -29.92
N VAL A 761 0.44 14.08 -30.50
CA VAL A 761 0.46 12.66 -30.86
C VAL A 761 0.45 12.53 -32.38
N GLU A 762 1.61 12.24 -32.96
CA GLU A 762 1.75 12.05 -34.42
C GLU A 762 0.86 10.89 -34.90
N GLY A 763 0.15 11.11 -36.01
CA GLY A 763 -0.76 10.11 -36.60
C GLY A 763 -2.09 9.96 -35.86
N SER A 764 -2.34 10.75 -34.81
CA SER A 764 -3.65 10.79 -34.15
C SER A 764 -4.69 11.53 -34.98
N TRP A 765 -5.95 11.15 -34.80
CA TRP A 765 -7.10 11.80 -35.45
C TRP A 765 -8.34 11.66 -34.57
N ILE A 766 -9.27 12.59 -34.73
CA ILE A 766 -10.53 12.62 -33.98
C ILE A 766 -11.65 12.12 -34.90
N GLU A 767 -12.39 11.14 -34.41
CA GLU A 767 -13.65 10.72 -34.99
C GLU A 767 -14.78 11.46 -34.27
N GLU A 768 -15.34 12.47 -34.93
CA GLU A 768 -16.55 13.13 -34.44
C GLU A 768 -17.78 12.29 -34.78
N ARG A 769 -18.57 11.95 -33.77
CA ARG A 769 -19.89 11.30 -33.86
C ARG A 769 -20.95 12.26 -33.34
N LYS A 770 -22.25 11.92 -33.39
CA LYS A 770 -23.32 12.87 -33.04
C LYS A 770 -23.49 13.07 -31.52
N CYS A 771 -23.10 12.10 -30.71
CA CYS A 771 -23.16 12.15 -29.24
C CYS A 771 -21.88 11.61 -28.56
N SER A 772 -20.84 11.34 -29.33
CA SER A 772 -19.56 10.83 -28.80
C SER A 772 -18.37 11.34 -29.60
N LEU A 773 -17.19 11.34 -28.98
CA LEU A 773 -15.91 11.66 -29.62
C LEU A 773 -14.97 10.49 -29.42
N VAL A 774 -14.27 10.07 -30.48
CA VAL A 774 -13.23 9.04 -30.34
C VAL A 774 -11.89 9.62 -30.78
N PHE A 775 -10.94 9.66 -29.85
CA PHE A 775 -9.57 10.07 -30.13
C PHE A 775 -8.73 8.83 -30.45
N HIS A 776 -8.38 8.65 -31.72
CA HIS A 776 -7.57 7.52 -32.18
C HIS A 776 -6.09 7.90 -32.17
N TYR A 777 -5.23 7.05 -31.59
CA TYR A 777 -3.80 7.32 -31.44
C TYR A 777 -2.91 6.18 -31.95
N GLU A 778 -3.38 5.40 -32.91
CA GLU A 778 -2.67 4.22 -33.43
C GLU A 778 -1.28 4.58 -33.99
N SER A 779 -0.23 4.23 -33.23
CA SER A 779 1.17 4.46 -33.62
C SER A 779 1.69 3.33 -34.51
N ALA A 780 2.40 3.68 -35.58
CA ALA A 780 3.10 2.71 -36.45
C ALA A 780 4.39 2.14 -35.83
N ASN A 781 4.95 2.80 -34.81
CA ASN A 781 6.22 2.44 -34.17
C ASN A 781 6.02 2.07 -32.68
N GLU A 782 6.68 1.00 -32.21
CA GLU A 782 6.61 0.55 -30.80
C GLU A 782 7.13 1.60 -29.80
N LYS A 783 8.11 2.41 -30.18
CA LYS A 783 8.66 3.48 -29.31
C LYS A 783 7.65 4.61 -29.10
N ASP A 784 6.89 4.95 -30.14
CA ASP A 784 5.92 6.03 -30.09
C ASP A 784 4.59 5.54 -29.48
N ALA A 785 4.32 4.23 -29.51
CA ALA A 785 3.12 3.62 -28.91
C ALA A 785 3.04 3.83 -27.39
N ALA A 786 4.17 3.73 -26.67
CA ALA A 786 4.20 3.98 -25.22
C ALA A 786 3.98 5.46 -24.89
N SER A 787 4.47 6.37 -25.73
CA SER A 787 4.25 7.82 -25.57
C SER A 787 2.79 8.18 -25.88
N ALA A 788 2.24 7.64 -26.97
CA ALA A 788 0.86 7.86 -27.40
C ALA A 788 -0.15 7.33 -26.36
N SER A 789 0.05 6.11 -25.85
CA SER A 789 -0.77 5.54 -24.77
C SER A 789 -0.73 6.38 -23.49
N ARG A 790 0.43 6.95 -23.14
CA ARG A 790 0.55 7.88 -22.01
C ARG A 790 -0.25 9.16 -22.25
N GLN A 791 -0.11 9.78 -23.42
CA GLN A 791 -0.87 10.99 -23.76
C GLN A 791 -2.38 10.71 -23.80
N ALA A 792 -2.79 9.51 -24.24
CA ALA A 792 -4.18 9.06 -24.19
C ALA A 792 -4.71 8.93 -22.76
N GLY A 793 -3.93 8.35 -21.84
CA GLY A 793 -4.29 8.30 -20.42
C GLY A 793 -4.36 9.70 -19.78
N GLU A 794 -3.42 10.59 -20.10
CA GLU A 794 -3.47 12.00 -19.65
C GLU A 794 -4.70 12.73 -20.22
N CYS A 795 -5.04 12.49 -21.48
CA CYS A 795 -6.23 13.04 -22.14
C CYS A 795 -7.52 12.58 -21.46
N ALA A 796 -7.66 11.27 -21.21
CA ALA A 796 -8.83 10.73 -20.54
C ALA A 796 -9.01 11.34 -19.14
N ASN A 797 -7.94 11.46 -18.36
CA ASN A 797 -8.01 12.09 -17.03
C ASN A 797 -8.36 13.58 -17.13
N HIS A 798 -7.75 14.33 -18.04
CA HIS A 798 -8.06 15.75 -18.22
C HIS A 798 -9.54 15.95 -18.58
N ILE A 799 -10.09 15.09 -19.44
CA ILE A 799 -11.51 15.15 -19.80
C ILE A 799 -12.40 14.78 -18.62
N ASN A 800 -12.11 13.70 -17.90
CA ASN A 800 -12.88 13.25 -16.74
C ASN A 800 -12.90 14.31 -15.63
N ASP A 801 -11.75 14.93 -15.33
CA ASP A 801 -11.63 15.98 -14.32
C ASP A 801 -12.37 17.26 -14.75
N ALA A 802 -12.28 17.65 -16.02
CA ALA A 802 -12.93 18.87 -16.53
C ALA A 802 -14.44 18.73 -16.73
N SER A 803 -14.93 17.51 -16.99
CA SER A 803 -16.30 17.24 -17.44
C SER A 803 -17.15 16.50 -16.42
N GLU A 804 -16.69 16.37 -15.17
CA GLU A 804 -17.40 15.70 -14.07
C GLU A 804 -18.82 16.26 -13.87
N GLN A 805 -18.96 17.59 -13.86
CA GLN A 805 -20.26 18.27 -13.72
C GLN A 805 -21.17 18.08 -14.95
N GLN A 806 -20.59 17.82 -16.11
CA GLN A 806 -21.31 17.61 -17.37
C GLN A 806 -21.72 16.15 -17.58
N ARG A 807 -21.35 15.25 -16.65
CA ARG A 807 -21.62 13.81 -16.72
C ARG A 807 -21.07 13.15 -17.98
N VAL A 808 -19.90 13.59 -18.45
CA VAL A 808 -19.20 12.97 -19.59
C VAL A 808 -18.06 12.12 -19.06
N ARG A 809 -17.88 10.93 -19.65
CA ARG A 809 -16.78 10.02 -19.31
C ARG A 809 -15.86 9.79 -20.51
N ALA A 810 -14.57 9.73 -20.24
CA ALA A 810 -13.52 9.36 -21.17
C ALA A 810 -12.89 8.04 -20.74
N ILE A 811 -13.00 7.04 -21.60
CA ILE A 811 -12.55 5.67 -21.38
C ILE A 811 -11.33 5.42 -22.25
N PRO A 812 -10.13 5.21 -21.66
CA PRO A 812 -8.96 4.79 -22.42
C PRO A 812 -9.12 3.32 -22.84
N THR A 813 -8.95 3.05 -24.14
CA THR A 813 -8.86 1.70 -24.71
C THR A 813 -7.43 1.44 -25.19
N LYS A 814 -7.16 0.31 -25.87
CA LYS A 814 -5.80 -0.02 -26.33
C LYS A 814 -5.23 1.01 -27.33
N ASN A 815 -6.06 1.48 -28.26
CA ASN A 815 -5.65 2.34 -29.39
C ASN A 815 -6.48 3.63 -29.54
N SER A 816 -7.46 3.86 -28.66
CA SER A 816 -8.30 5.05 -28.71
C SER A 816 -8.79 5.46 -27.32
N VAL A 817 -9.22 6.72 -27.17
CA VAL A 817 -9.99 7.20 -26.02
C VAL A 817 -11.41 7.45 -26.50
N ILE A 818 -12.37 6.75 -25.91
CA ILE A 818 -13.79 6.89 -26.24
C ILE A 818 -14.41 7.86 -25.23
N ILE A 819 -15.06 8.91 -25.72
CA ILE A 819 -15.69 9.94 -24.91
C ILE A 819 -17.18 9.95 -25.19
N GLU A 820 -17.98 9.70 -24.16
CA GLU A 820 -19.42 9.49 -24.27
C GLU A 820 -20.16 10.01 -23.02
N PRO A 821 -21.45 10.35 -23.14
CA PRO A 821 -22.27 10.73 -21.99
C PRO A 821 -22.46 9.55 -21.04
N SER A 822 -22.41 9.80 -19.74
CA SER A 822 -22.59 8.78 -18.71
C SER A 822 -24.05 8.43 -18.45
N ASP A 823 -24.97 9.28 -18.86
CA ASP A 823 -26.42 9.15 -18.58
C ASP A 823 -27.15 8.19 -19.52
N TYR A 824 -26.55 7.87 -20.68
CA TYR A 824 -27.18 7.07 -21.72
C TYR A 824 -26.26 5.93 -22.14
N ASP A 825 -26.78 4.71 -22.03
CA ASP A 825 -26.09 3.49 -22.43
C ASP A 825 -27.04 2.54 -23.17
N LYS A 826 -26.53 1.38 -23.60
CA LYS A 826 -27.32 0.35 -24.30
C LYS A 826 -28.52 -0.12 -23.46
N ALA A 827 -28.42 -0.12 -22.13
CA ALA A 827 -29.51 -0.50 -21.24
C ALA A 827 -30.62 0.56 -21.21
N THR A 828 -30.30 1.85 -21.22
CA THR A 828 -31.31 2.93 -21.30
C THR A 828 -32.13 2.86 -22.58
N ALA A 829 -31.49 2.59 -23.72
CA ALA A 829 -32.18 2.38 -25.00
C ALA A 829 -33.10 1.14 -24.95
N ALA A 830 -32.62 0.04 -24.36
CA ALA A 830 -33.42 -1.17 -24.19
C ALA A 830 -34.64 -0.96 -23.27
N GLN A 831 -34.47 -0.20 -22.18
CA GLN A 831 -35.58 0.18 -21.30
C GLN A 831 -36.63 1.01 -22.03
N HIS A 832 -36.20 1.98 -22.85
CA HIS A 832 -37.11 2.80 -23.64
C HIS A 832 -37.95 1.97 -24.63
N ILE A 833 -37.33 0.99 -25.28
CA ILE A 833 -38.06 0.04 -26.16
C ILE A 833 -39.11 -0.73 -25.36
N LEU A 834 -38.79 -1.16 -24.14
CA LEU A 834 -39.70 -1.91 -23.30
C LEU A 834 -40.88 -1.05 -22.79
N ASP A 835 -40.61 0.19 -22.38
CA ASP A 835 -41.61 1.12 -21.85
C ASP A 835 -42.70 1.49 -22.86
N LYS A 836 -42.41 1.34 -24.16
CA LYS A 836 -43.39 1.50 -25.24
C LYS A 836 -44.50 0.45 -25.21
N TYR A 837 -44.23 -0.73 -24.66
CA TYR A 837 -45.23 -1.78 -24.53
C TYR A 837 -46.05 -1.58 -23.24
N PRO A 838 -47.39 -1.42 -23.33
CA PRO A 838 -48.22 -1.41 -22.14
C PRO A 838 -48.07 -2.74 -21.39
N GLU A 839 -48.25 -2.74 -20.08
CA GLU A 839 -47.97 -3.92 -19.23
C GLU A 839 -48.69 -5.20 -19.70
N SER A 840 -49.88 -5.07 -20.29
CA SER A 840 -50.68 -6.17 -20.82
C SER A 840 -50.14 -6.77 -22.14
N ASP A 841 -49.21 -6.09 -22.81
CA ASP A 841 -48.75 -6.40 -24.16
C ASP A 841 -47.22 -6.42 -24.29
N ARG A 842 -46.52 -6.53 -23.15
CA ARG A 842 -45.06 -6.68 -23.10
C ARG A 842 -44.61 -7.99 -23.76
N PRO A 843 -43.41 -8.01 -24.36
CA PRO A 843 -42.86 -9.23 -24.95
C PRO A 843 -42.70 -10.32 -23.88
N GLU A 844 -43.06 -11.55 -24.22
CA GLU A 844 -42.93 -12.71 -23.33
C GLU A 844 -41.55 -13.35 -23.43
N PHE A 845 -40.82 -13.06 -24.53
CA PHE A 845 -39.47 -13.54 -24.81
C PHE A 845 -38.52 -12.37 -25.07
N LEU A 846 -37.33 -12.42 -24.46
CA LEU A 846 -36.23 -11.48 -24.68
C LEU A 846 -34.92 -12.24 -24.92
N LEU A 847 -34.29 -12.00 -26.07
CA LEU A 847 -32.92 -12.46 -26.36
C LEU A 847 -31.99 -11.25 -26.51
N VAL A 848 -30.99 -11.15 -25.63
CA VAL A 848 -29.90 -10.16 -25.72
C VAL A 848 -28.60 -10.87 -26.07
N ALA A 849 -27.87 -10.41 -27.08
CA ALA A 849 -26.56 -10.96 -27.45
C ALA A 849 -25.51 -9.85 -27.56
N GLY A 850 -24.32 -10.08 -27.01
CA GLY A 850 -23.21 -9.13 -27.00
C GLY A 850 -21.85 -9.83 -26.79
N ASN A 851 -20.75 -9.09 -26.92
CA ASN A 851 -19.38 -9.60 -26.76
C ASN A 851 -18.45 -8.60 -26.07
N ASP A 852 -18.81 -7.32 -26.02
CA ASP A 852 -17.92 -6.26 -25.56
C ASP A 852 -18.29 -5.76 -24.15
N ARG A 853 -17.42 -4.90 -23.60
CA ARG A 853 -17.49 -4.43 -22.21
C ARG A 853 -18.72 -3.55 -22.01
N ASP A 854 -19.09 -2.80 -23.03
CA ASP A 854 -20.27 -1.94 -23.03
C ASP A 854 -21.57 -2.75 -22.91
N ASP A 855 -21.56 -4.03 -23.31
CA ASP A 855 -22.72 -4.92 -23.24
C ASP A 855 -23.04 -5.41 -21.83
N GLU A 856 -22.14 -5.23 -20.86
CA GLU A 856 -22.38 -5.63 -19.47
C GLU A 856 -23.55 -4.87 -18.85
N THR A 857 -23.76 -3.62 -19.29
CA THR A 857 -24.89 -2.78 -18.87
C THR A 857 -26.23 -3.40 -19.27
N ILE A 858 -26.36 -3.81 -20.53
CA ILE A 858 -27.59 -4.43 -21.04
C ILE A 858 -27.78 -5.86 -20.50
N PHE A 859 -26.71 -6.60 -20.23
CA PHE A 859 -26.82 -7.90 -19.57
C PHE A 859 -27.35 -7.77 -18.13
N LYS A 860 -26.89 -6.76 -17.38
CA LYS A 860 -27.43 -6.44 -16.06
C LYS A 860 -28.91 -6.07 -16.12
N TRP A 861 -29.29 -5.24 -17.10
CA TRP A 861 -30.69 -4.88 -17.35
C TRP A 861 -31.55 -6.12 -17.65
N ALA A 862 -31.13 -6.97 -18.59
CA ALA A 862 -31.84 -8.20 -18.95
C ALA A 862 -31.99 -9.15 -17.74
N LYS A 863 -30.97 -9.21 -16.88
CA LYS A 863 -31.03 -9.99 -15.64
C LYS A 863 -32.09 -9.47 -14.68
N HIS A 864 -32.16 -8.16 -14.46
CA HIS A 864 -33.22 -7.56 -13.65
C HIS A 864 -34.62 -7.85 -14.23
N MET A 865 -34.80 -7.75 -15.56
CA MET A 865 -36.09 -8.06 -16.21
C MET A 865 -36.59 -9.49 -15.92
N LYS A 866 -35.65 -10.43 -15.73
CA LYS A 866 -35.94 -11.82 -15.35
C LYS A 866 -36.23 -11.98 -13.87
N GLU A 867 -35.40 -11.38 -13.01
CA GLU A 867 -35.51 -11.48 -11.54
C GLU A 867 -36.79 -10.82 -11.02
N ASP A 868 -37.20 -9.70 -11.63
CA ASP A 868 -38.41 -8.96 -11.31
C ASP A 868 -39.67 -9.52 -12.00
N TRP A 869 -39.54 -10.64 -12.74
CA TRP A 869 -40.63 -11.30 -13.48
C TRP A 869 -41.37 -10.38 -14.48
N ILE A 870 -40.68 -9.35 -14.99
CA ILE A 870 -41.24 -8.39 -15.97
C ILE A 870 -41.43 -9.09 -17.33
N ILE A 871 -40.46 -9.93 -17.73
CA ILE A 871 -40.52 -10.75 -18.93
C ILE A 871 -40.35 -12.21 -18.51
N ARG A 872 -41.22 -13.10 -19.01
CA ARG A 872 -41.24 -14.52 -18.60
C ARG A 872 -39.98 -15.26 -19.03
N ASN A 873 -39.60 -15.15 -20.31
CA ASN A 873 -38.50 -15.90 -20.90
C ASN A 873 -37.38 -14.94 -21.31
N VAL A 874 -36.41 -14.72 -20.44
CA VAL A 874 -35.24 -13.89 -20.73
C VAL A 874 -33.98 -14.72 -20.86
N GLN A 875 -33.26 -14.50 -21.96
CA GLN A 875 -31.95 -15.06 -22.22
C GLN A 875 -30.97 -13.95 -22.64
N SER A 876 -29.85 -13.82 -21.93
CA SER A 876 -28.71 -13.03 -22.38
C SER A 876 -27.52 -13.94 -22.74
N VAL A 877 -26.82 -13.61 -23.82
CA VAL A 877 -25.76 -14.42 -24.42
C VAL A 877 -24.51 -13.57 -24.60
N THR A 878 -23.40 -13.99 -23.99
CA THR A 878 -22.08 -13.47 -24.34
C THR A 878 -21.44 -14.33 -25.43
N VAL A 879 -20.89 -13.71 -26.47
CA VAL A 879 -20.21 -14.39 -27.58
C VAL A 879 -18.69 -14.36 -27.34
N GLY A 880 -18.09 -15.54 -27.21
CA GLY A 880 -16.65 -15.70 -26.89
C GLY A 880 -16.39 -16.13 -25.44
N ASP A 881 -15.11 -16.15 -25.07
CA ASP A 881 -14.60 -16.75 -23.81
C ASP A 881 -14.34 -15.71 -22.69
N ARG A 882 -15.12 -14.62 -22.63
CA ARG A 882 -14.96 -13.57 -21.61
C ARG A 882 -15.86 -13.81 -20.39
N ASN A 883 -15.40 -13.39 -19.21
CA ASN A 883 -16.26 -13.26 -18.03
C ASN A 883 -17.29 -12.14 -18.28
N SER A 884 -18.56 -12.42 -18.01
CA SER A 884 -19.69 -11.54 -18.34
C SER A 884 -20.88 -11.77 -17.40
N LEU A 885 -21.72 -10.77 -17.22
CA LEU A 885 -23.00 -10.85 -16.53
C LEU A 885 -24.09 -11.57 -17.35
N ALA A 886 -23.79 -11.97 -18.59
CA ALA A 886 -24.69 -12.74 -19.44
C ALA A 886 -25.13 -14.07 -18.79
N MET A 887 -26.36 -14.51 -19.07
CA MET A 887 -26.92 -15.75 -18.54
C MET A 887 -26.40 -17.00 -19.23
N SER A 888 -25.89 -16.88 -20.46
CA SER A 888 -25.34 -17.99 -21.24
C SER A 888 -24.17 -17.54 -22.12
N THR A 889 -23.28 -18.47 -22.45
CA THR A 889 -22.10 -18.22 -23.31
C THR A 889 -22.19 -19.03 -24.58
N LEU A 890 -21.65 -18.47 -25.65
CA LEU A 890 -21.52 -19.11 -26.94
C LEU A 890 -20.05 -19.08 -27.39
N PRO A 891 -19.27 -20.13 -27.07
CA PRO A 891 -17.82 -20.15 -27.33
C PRO A 891 -17.47 -20.32 -28.81
N ASN A 892 -18.43 -20.76 -29.64
CA ASN A 892 -18.24 -20.91 -31.09
C ASN A 892 -18.19 -19.56 -31.85
N GLY A 893 -18.11 -18.44 -31.12
CA GLY A 893 -18.00 -17.09 -31.65
C GLY A 893 -19.20 -16.67 -32.50
N THR A 894 -18.97 -15.68 -33.36
CA THR A 894 -19.96 -15.04 -34.24
C THR A 894 -20.74 -16.06 -35.10
N THR A 895 -20.05 -17.10 -35.61
CA THR A 895 -20.67 -18.12 -36.47
C THR A 895 -21.65 -19.01 -35.71
N GLY A 896 -21.40 -19.25 -34.42
CA GLY A 896 -22.28 -20.01 -33.57
C GLY A 896 -23.60 -19.28 -33.28
N LEU A 897 -23.54 -17.97 -33.00
CA LEU A 897 -24.75 -17.15 -32.80
C LEU A 897 -25.61 -17.10 -34.06
N LEU A 898 -25.01 -16.86 -35.23
CA LEU A 898 -25.74 -16.85 -36.52
C LEU A 898 -26.42 -18.19 -36.83
N SER A 899 -25.81 -19.31 -36.43
CA SER A 899 -26.42 -20.64 -36.57
C SER A 899 -27.64 -20.82 -35.67
N VAL A 900 -27.60 -20.29 -34.44
CA VAL A 900 -28.75 -20.31 -33.52
C VAL A 900 -29.88 -19.44 -34.04
N LEU A 901 -29.58 -18.20 -34.46
CA LEU A 901 -30.57 -17.27 -35.03
C LEU A 901 -31.22 -17.83 -36.30
N SER A 902 -30.44 -18.44 -37.21
CA SER A 902 -30.99 -19.10 -38.41
C SER A 902 -31.86 -20.32 -38.09
N LYS A 903 -31.62 -21.01 -36.96
CA LYS A 903 -32.53 -22.07 -36.51
C LYS A 903 -33.84 -21.50 -36.00
N LEU A 904 -33.79 -20.43 -35.20
CA LEU A 904 -34.99 -19.76 -34.70
C LEU A 904 -35.86 -19.21 -35.83
N SER A 905 -35.27 -18.62 -36.87
CA SER A 905 -36.03 -18.10 -38.02
C SER A 905 -36.73 -19.18 -38.84
N LYS A 906 -36.25 -20.43 -38.80
CA LYS A 906 -36.85 -21.58 -39.51
C LYS A 906 -37.95 -22.29 -38.70
N VAL A 907 -38.12 -21.95 -37.43
CA VAL A 907 -39.18 -22.49 -36.59
C VAL A 907 -40.50 -21.87 -37.03
N LYS A 908 -41.32 -22.65 -37.74
CA LYS A 908 -42.68 -22.24 -38.10
C LYS A 908 -43.55 -22.26 -36.86
N THR A 909 -44.02 -21.09 -36.44
CA THR A 909 -45.03 -21.01 -35.38
C THR A 909 -46.42 -21.11 -36.02
N ASP A 910 -46.88 -22.35 -36.24
CA ASP A 910 -48.24 -22.63 -36.72
C ASP A 910 -49.24 -22.40 -35.58
N PHE A 911 -49.68 -21.15 -35.41
CA PHE A 911 -50.93 -20.78 -34.75
C PHE A 911 -51.49 -19.49 -35.34
#